data_AF-A0A812KRK0-F1
#
_entry.id   AF-A0A812KRK0-F1
#
_cell.length_a   1.000
_cell.length_b   1.000
_cell.length_c   1.000
_cell.angle_alpha   90.00
_cell.angle_beta   90.00
_cell.angle_gamma   90.00
#
_symmetry.space_group_name_H-M   'P 1'
#
loop_
_entity.id
_entity.type
_entity.pdbx_description
1 polymer ?
#
loop_
_entity_poly.entity_id
_entity_poly.type
_entity_poly.pdbx_seq_one_letter_code
_entity_poly.pdbx_strand_id
1 'polypeptide(L)'
;MGEDKAACTQDLQDIAVSKQTQDEDEHAHPPPPPASPPPHAEPGVARTKQAKKRLQDAMASGDLAELKAAIAAAKTVGVSLEHRERALEVQEKLLEAQADIPGSIPSPSYGSLIDASRPTPIGVQICQACEKIYDLLHEPERSNGDDELEDLCRTARLETASPDLKSSIFGLMRPEEIKSFLQAPDHQFWQHIKQNTEEFIQLLDDPGAAVPYSVDEMTPEAKNARVRSVRPVVMDQSVREPATNTPFGHTGYQKFLTLQIVKRMGFKDIAISGQYYGASYTPETQVLEWMQVRGEPMDGMIVMFAPGKGDREAGIKAIKDFGIPNAFLDLTMKASVRFKQSDFVSSVLETVDILDEIFAGMGFEPNPWRTEEKVNCDPGKGEISLNLVDLMEFLDVKPDGSMDDKKKSQAEDAFRTWKKSDAFRRRVVGILTEEGRGVANYKDYGALSRWLRGHFPRDEEYRILVHAHGGDGNTQDAASVEAVLEGANGVWAAVIPQAAQSGHNSSMVFLDNMVQMGNGHVLEDFWLHQGAQCARHIYYLNFNSYTIPDDCPIWGARVDQLLHTAFSTVSGEEWRQRRGKYYDIWGGDARAQMDRMTKATELQHEVAMCRSLSRGGNYRISPLVSDVETWRKRIVELGAAVVGPRGRAGDHVKEVRDLGFALMNAGIRANMNEQATLKQLWNIATRNKTENIRCDQVAGYLKAQQHQGEKE
;
A
#
# COMPACT_ATOMS: atom_id res chain seq x y z
N MET A 1 -7.48 -53.12 -1.75
CA MET A 1 -8.29 -52.75 -2.93
C MET A 1 -7.85 -51.34 -3.30
N GLY A 2 -6.72 -51.17 -3.98
CA GLY A 2 -6.53 -51.37 -5.43
C GLY A 2 -6.49 -49.96 -6.03
N GLU A 3 -5.33 -49.30 -6.08
CA GLU A 3 -4.41 -49.24 -7.24
C GLU A 3 -5.13 -48.97 -8.56
N ASP A 4 -5.05 -47.72 -9.03
CA ASP A 4 -4.66 -47.37 -10.40
C ASP A 4 -4.72 -45.85 -10.63
N LYS A 5 -3.56 -45.20 -10.79
CA LYS A 5 -3.41 -43.97 -11.57
C LYS A 5 -2.06 -44.02 -12.29
N ALA A 6 -2.10 -44.57 -13.49
CA ALA A 6 -1.01 -44.57 -14.45
C ALA A 6 -0.83 -43.18 -15.09
N ALA A 7 0.42 -42.72 -15.04
CA ALA A 7 1.21 -42.04 -16.06
C ALA A 7 0.49 -41.30 -17.21
N CYS A 8 0.71 -39.99 -17.27
CA CYS A 8 0.70 -39.20 -18.50
C CYS A 8 1.93 -38.28 -18.48
N THR A 9 3.01 -38.72 -19.14
CA THR A 9 4.24 -37.95 -19.38
C THR A 9 4.83 -38.43 -20.71
N GLN A 10 4.73 -37.58 -21.74
CA GLN A 10 5.41 -37.51 -23.05
C GLN A 10 4.40 -36.81 -23.98
N ASP A 11 4.63 -35.60 -24.47
CA ASP A 11 5.59 -35.27 -25.52
C ASP A 11 5.97 -33.79 -25.49
N LEU A 12 7.27 -33.47 -25.40
CA LEU A 12 7.86 -32.23 -25.91
C LEU A 12 9.36 -32.48 -26.10
N GLN A 13 9.74 -32.95 -27.29
CA GLN A 13 11.11 -32.87 -27.80
C GLN A 13 11.08 -32.34 -29.24
N ASP A 14 12.11 -31.55 -29.54
CA ASP A 14 12.60 -31.13 -30.84
C ASP A 14 11.97 -29.91 -31.52
N ILE A 15 12.44 -28.72 -31.12
CA ILE A 15 12.65 -27.61 -32.06
C ILE A 15 14.14 -27.29 -32.11
N ALA A 16 14.79 -27.84 -33.14
CA ALA A 16 16.16 -27.50 -33.51
C ALA A 16 16.18 -26.12 -34.18
N VAL A 17 16.92 -25.18 -33.59
CA VAL A 17 17.22 -23.88 -34.17
C VAL A 17 18.23 -24.07 -35.30
N SER A 18 17.79 -23.95 -36.56
CA SER A 18 18.70 -23.86 -37.70
C SER A 18 19.17 -22.42 -37.88
N LYS A 19 20.50 -22.25 -37.95
CA LYS A 19 21.18 -21.04 -38.42
C LYS A 19 21.47 -21.24 -39.91
N GLN A 20 20.93 -20.39 -40.78
CA GLN A 20 21.40 -20.14 -42.15
C GLN A 20 20.96 -18.73 -42.55
N THR A 21 21.88 -17.76 -42.54
CA THR A 21 22.66 -17.22 -43.67
C THR A 21 21.87 -16.25 -44.58
N GLN A 22 22.25 -14.99 -44.38
CA GLN A 22 22.34 -13.80 -45.25
C GLN A 22 22.32 -13.93 -46.78
N ASP A 23 22.06 -12.75 -47.37
CA ASP A 23 22.16 -12.28 -48.77
C ASP A 23 20.86 -12.54 -49.58
N GLU A 24 20.21 -11.58 -50.27
CA GLU A 24 20.67 -10.40 -51.03
C GLU A 24 19.59 -9.28 -51.08
N ASP A 25 19.95 -8.15 -51.69
CA ASP A 25 19.13 -7.01 -52.20
C ASP A 25 19.10 -5.69 -51.41
N GLU A 26 20.15 -4.87 -51.59
CA GLU A 26 20.04 -3.40 -51.53
C GLU A 26 20.82 -2.72 -52.68
N HIS A 27 20.09 -2.20 -53.67
CA HIS A 27 20.58 -1.16 -54.58
C HIS A 27 19.64 0.04 -54.55
N ALA A 28 19.93 0.99 -53.67
CA ALA A 28 19.40 2.35 -53.74
C ALA A 28 20.56 3.36 -53.65
N HIS A 29 20.63 4.25 -54.64
CA HIS A 29 21.66 5.29 -54.76
C HIS A 29 21.58 6.33 -53.62
N PRO A 30 22.72 6.89 -53.16
CA PRO A 30 22.71 7.94 -52.16
C PRO A 30 22.38 9.31 -52.78
N PRO A 31 21.69 10.21 -52.06
CA PRO A 31 21.48 11.59 -52.49
C PRO A 31 22.78 12.43 -52.35
N PRO A 32 22.88 13.56 -53.07
CA PRO A 32 24.08 14.40 -53.05
C PRO A 32 24.28 15.11 -51.70
N PRO A 33 25.52 15.45 -51.33
CA PRO A 33 25.81 16.10 -50.06
C PRO A 33 25.34 17.55 -50.05
N PRO A 34 24.88 18.08 -48.90
CA PRO A 34 24.47 19.47 -48.78
C PRO A 34 25.68 20.42 -48.76
N ALA A 35 25.46 21.63 -49.26
CA ALA A 35 26.46 22.69 -49.33
C ALA A 35 26.91 23.17 -47.95
N SER A 36 28.21 23.49 -47.82
CA SER A 36 28.85 23.97 -46.59
C SER A 36 28.30 25.34 -46.14
N PRO A 37 27.96 25.52 -44.85
CA PRO A 37 27.57 26.81 -44.30
C PRO A 37 28.79 27.72 -44.09
N PRO A 38 28.59 29.06 -44.05
CA PRO A 38 29.66 30.04 -43.87
C PRO A 38 30.21 30.00 -42.43
N PRO A 39 31.46 30.46 -42.21
CA PRO A 39 32.09 30.44 -40.89
C PRO A 39 31.42 31.47 -39.96
N HIS A 40 30.61 30.97 -39.01
CA HIS A 40 30.12 31.76 -37.89
C HIS A 40 31.18 31.77 -36.77
N ALA A 41 31.40 32.94 -36.18
CA ALA A 41 32.26 33.13 -35.01
C ALA A 41 31.85 32.20 -33.85
N GLU A 42 32.83 31.54 -33.24
CA GLU A 42 32.65 30.47 -32.25
C GLU A 42 31.70 30.86 -31.10
N PRO A 43 30.47 30.29 -31.03
CA PRO A 43 29.50 30.56 -29.97
C PRO A 43 29.94 30.03 -28.59
N GLY A 44 31.00 29.20 -28.54
CA GLY A 44 31.46 28.53 -27.33
C GLY A 44 31.98 29.48 -26.25
N VAL A 45 32.78 30.48 -26.63
CA VAL A 45 33.47 31.35 -25.65
C VAL A 45 32.49 32.21 -24.85
N ALA A 46 31.42 32.70 -25.48
CA ALA A 46 30.39 33.50 -24.80
C ALA A 46 29.56 32.66 -23.81
N ARG A 47 29.19 31.43 -24.20
CA ARG A 47 28.43 30.49 -23.35
C ARG A 47 29.24 30.04 -22.14
N THR A 48 30.52 29.72 -22.33
CA THR A 48 31.42 29.33 -21.22
C THR A 48 31.62 30.49 -20.24
N LYS A 49 31.79 31.73 -20.70
CA LYS A 49 31.87 32.91 -19.82
C LYS A 49 30.57 33.14 -19.03
N GLN A 50 29.41 32.98 -19.66
CA GLN A 50 28.12 33.15 -19.01
C GLN A 50 27.85 32.07 -17.94
N ALA A 51 28.16 30.81 -18.24
CA ALA A 51 28.00 29.71 -17.28
C ALA A 51 28.99 29.82 -16.11
N LYS A 52 30.23 30.23 -16.37
CA LYS A 52 31.21 30.52 -15.32
C LYS A 52 30.71 31.60 -14.36
N LYS A 53 30.13 32.69 -14.90
CA LYS A 53 29.54 33.75 -14.08
C LYS A 53 28.36 33.24 -13.25
N ARG A 54 27.43 32.51 -13.86
CA ARG A 54 26.29 31.89 -13.14
C ARG A 54 26.73 30.98 -12.00
N LEU A 55 27.78 30.19 -12.22
CA LEU A 55 28.34 29.31 -11.18
C LEU A 55 28.92 30.11 -10.02
N GLN A 56 29.60 31.22 -10.30
CA GLN A 56 30.13 32.13 -9.27
C GLN A 56 29.02 32.84 -8.50
N ASP A 57 27.99 33.33 -9.20
CA ASP A 57 26.84 33.99 -8.59
C ASP A 57 26.07 33.01 -7.67
N ALA A 58 25.87 31.76 -8.11
CA ALA A 58 25.20 30.72 -7.31
C ALA A 58 26.01 30.24 -6.09
N MET A 59 27.35 30.16 -6.20
CA MET A 59 28.20 29.90 -5.03
C MET A 59 28.11 31.04 -4.00
N ALA A 60 27.88 32.28 -4.45
CA ALA A 60 27.77 33.44 -3.59
C ALA A 60 26.37 33.62 -2.98
N SER A 61 25.31 33.12 -3.62
CA SER A 61 23.94 33.24 -3.10
C SER A 61 23.68 32.33 -1.89
N GLY A 62 24.40 31.22 -1.79
CA GLY A 62 24.17 30.21 -0.74
C GLY A 62 22.89 29.40 -0.94
N ASP A 63 22.20 29.56 -2.07
CA ASP A 63 21.03 28.78 -2.44
C ASP A 63 21.47 27.45 -3.08
N LEU A 64 21.19 26.34 -2.40
CA LEU A 64 21.59 25.00 -2.84
C LEU A 64 20.95 24.61 -4.17
N ALA A 65 19.72 25.04 -4.45
CA ALA A 65 19.02 24.73 -5.69
C ALA A 65 19.63 25.48 -6.88
N GLU A 66 19.92 26.77 -6.71
CA GLU A 66 20.61 27.58 -7.72
C GLU A 66 22.01 27.01 -8.02
N LEU A 67 22.74 26.59 -6.98
CA LEU A 67 24.09 26.02 -7.13
C LEU A 67 24.06 24.69 -7.89
N LYS A 68 23.13 23.78 -7.58
CA LYS A 68 22.95 22.51 -8.30
C LYS A 68 22.66 22.75 -9.80
N ALA A 69 21.76 23.68 -10.10
CA ALA A 69 21.42 24.04 -11.48
C ALA A 69 22.63 24.64 -12.22
N ALA A 70 23.41 25.50 -11.55
CA ALA A 70 24.60 26.10 -12.13
C ALA A 70 25.73 25.08 -12.39
N ILE A 71 25.94 24.10 -11.50
CA ILE A 71 26.91 23.01 -11.69
C ILE A 71 26.54 22.16 -12.91
N ALA A 72 25.26 21.79 -13.06
CA ALA A 72 24.78 21.03 -14.22
C ALA A 72 25.01 21.81 -15.53
N ALA A 73 24.66 23.10 -15.56
CA ALA A 73 24.91 23.97 -16.72
C ALA A 73 26.40 24.16 -17.02
N ALA A 74 27.26 24.23 -16.01
CA ALA A 74 28.71 24.35 -16.18
C ALA A 74 29.34 23.08 -16.80
N LYS A 75 28.78 21.89 -16.53
CA LYS A 75 29.22 20.61 -17.08
C LYS A 75 28.96 20.50 -18.59
N THR A 76 27.89 21.11 -19.09
CA THR A 76 27.50 21.01 -20.51
C THR A 76 28.26 21.97 -21.43
N VAL A 77 28.79 23.09 -20.91
CA VAL A 77 29.44 24.14 -21.72
C VAL A 77 30.95 24.28 -21.48
N GLY A 78 31.58 23.24 -20.91
CA GLY A 78 33.05 23.14 -20.82
C GLY A 78 33.69 24.13 -19.85
N VAL A 79 33.03 24.48 -18.73
CA VAL A 79 33.67 25.26 -17.67
C VAL A 79 34.84 24.46 -17.08
N SER A 80 35.97 25.14 -16.82
CA SER A 80 37.20 24.52 -16.29
C SER A 80 36.93 23.65 -15.04
N LEU A 81 37.65 22.53 -14.91
CA LEU A 81 37.51 21.58 -13.79
C LEU A 81 37.61 22.27 -12.42
N GLU A 82 38.60 23.15 -12.24
CA GLU A 82 38.82 23.91 -10.99
C GLU A 82 37.57 24.67 -10.48
N HIS A 83 36.81 25.30 -11.39
CA HIS A 83 35.60 26.03 -11.01
C HIS A 83 34.45 25.09 -10.62
N ARG A 84 34.43 23.87 -11.19
CA ARG A 84 33.43 22.85 -10.86
C ARG A 84 33.75 22.20 -9.52
N GLU A 85 35.03 21.91 -9.25
CA GLU A 85 35.48 21.37 -7.95
C GLU A 85 35.16 22.34 -6.82
N ARG A 86 35.46 23.63 -7.00
CA ARG A 86 35.11 24.66 -6.00
C ARG A 86 33.60 24.79 -5.77
N ALA A 87 32.78 24.62 -6.80
CA ALA A 87 31.32 24.63 -6.66
C ALA A 87 30.81 23.39 -5.93
N LEU A 88 31.42 22.22 -6.15
CA LEU A 88 31.11 20.99 -5.42
C LEU A 88 31.49 21.10 -3.93
N GLU A 89 32.64 21.71 -3.60
CA GLU A 89 33.01 21.98 -2.20
C GLU A 89 32.01 22.92 -1.49
N VAL A 90 31.50 23.94 -2.19
CA VAL A 90 30.46 24.83 -1.63
C VAL A 90 29.13 24.08 -1.48
N GLN A 91 28.79 23.22 -2.43
CA GLN A 91 27.60 22.38 -2.36
C GLN A 91 27.66 21.43 -1.15
N GLU A 92 28.81 20.81 -0.90
CA GLU A 92 29.04 19.95 0.26
C GLU A 92 28.86 20.70 1.58
N LYS A 93 29.45 21.90 1.71
CA LYS A 93 29.26 22.76 2.89
C LYS A 93 27.83 23.22 3.10
N LEU A 94 27.09 23.51 2.03
CA LEU A 94 25.67 23.87 2.12
C LEU A 94 24.80 22.67 2.52
N LEU A 95 25.15 21.46 2.07
CA LEU A 95 24.50 20.22 2.50
C LEU A 95 24.80 19.91 3.97
N GLU A 96 26.05 20.10 4.42
CA GLU A 96 26.43 19.99 5.84
C GLU A 96 25.68 21.03 6.70
N ALA A 97 25.59 22.28 6.25
CA ALA A 97 24.85 23.31 6.97
C ALA A 97 23.32 23.07 6.97
N GLN A 98 22.78 22.45 5.92
CA GLN A 98 21.39 21.99 5.91
C GLN A 98 21.17 20.78 6.81
N ALA A 99 22.20 19.95 7.04
CA ALA A 99 22.16 18.83 7.96
C ALA A 99 22.01 19.26 9.45
N ASP A 100 22.30 20.52 9.76
CA ASP A 100 22.10 21.15 11.07
C ASP A 100 20.73 21.87 11.21
N ILE A 101 19.85 21.83 10.20
CA ILE A 101 18.49 22.37 10.29
C ILE A 101 17.60 21.34 11.01
N PRO A 102 16.72 21.73 11.96
CA PRO A 102 15.76 20.82 12.58
C PRO A 102 14.86 20.16 11.50
N GLY A 103 15.16 18.91 11.13
CA GLY A 103 14.48 18.17 10.07
C GLY A 103 15.38 17.23 9.27
N SER A 104 16.69 17.50 9.20
CA SER A 104 17.68 16.50 8.79
C SER A 104 18.08 15.66 10.01
N ILE A 105 17.97 14.34 9.88
CA ILE A 105 18.36 13.41 10.94
C ILE A 105 19.89 13.57 11.11
N PRO A 106 20.40 14.04 12.26
CA PRO A 106 21.83 14.13 12.47
C PRO A 106 22.43 12.72 12.40
N SER A 107 23.55 12.58 11.68
CA SER A 107 24.33 11.34 11.72
C SER A 107 24.76 11.12 13.17
N PRO A 108 24.26 10.08 13.86
CA PRO A 108 24.38 10.02 15.30
C PRO A 108 25.84 9.80 15.68
N SER A 109 26.36 10.64 16.57
CA SER A 109 27.44 10.21 17.45
C SER A 109 27.05 8.85 18.03
N TYR A 110 27.96 7.88 18.09
CA TYR A 110 27.76 6.47 18.48
C TYR A 110 27.22 6.24 19.93
N GLY A 111 26.34 7.09 20.45
CA GLY A 111 25.44 6.74 21.54
C GLY A 111 24.39 5.74 21.06
N SER A 112 23.84 4.97 22.01
CA SER A 112 22.89 3.87 21.80
C SER A 112 21.93 4.11 20.62
N LEU A 113 21.84 3.14 19.71
CA LEU A 113 20.92 3.19 18.56
C LEU A 113 19.47 3.35 19.00
N ILE A 114 19.18 2.90 20.23
CA ILE A 114 17.89 3.02 20.88
C ILE A 114 18.04 3.84 22.15
N ASP A 115 17.36 4.97 22.21
CA ASP A 115 17.41 5.92 23.30
C ASP A 115 15.99 6.40 23.59
N ALA A 116 15.44 5.94 24.72
CA ALA A 116 14.10 6.28 25.16
C ALA A 116 13.94 7.78 25.52
N SER A 117 15.04 8.54 25.64
CA SER A 117 14.98 9.98 25.83
C SER A 117 14.77 10.77 24.53
N ARG A 118 14.96 10.12 23.37
CA ARG A 118 14.72 10.75 22.07
C ARG A 118 13.22 10.93 21.83
N PRO A 119 12.83 12.01 21.11
CA PRO A 119 11.43 12.23 20.74
C PRO A 119 10.90 11.19 19.74
N THR A 120 11.77 10.45 19.06
CA THR A 120 11.39 9.38 18.12
C THR A 120 10.72 8.23 18.87
N PRO A 121 9.53 7.77 18.46
CA PRO A 121 8.88 6.61 19.07
C PRO A 121 9.75 5.35 19.02
N ILE A 122 9.71 4.55 20.08
CA ILE A 122 10.58 3.37 20.26
C ILE A 122 10.46 2.36 19.12
N GLY A 123 9.26 2.18 18.56
CA GLY A 123 9.04 1.26 17.45
C GLY A 123 9.72 1.72 16.16
N VAL A 124 9.75 3.02 15.87
CA VAL A 124 10.53 3.58 14.76
C VAL A 124 12.03 3.43 15.02
N GLN A 125 12.49 3.64 16.26
CA GLN A 125 13.90 3.44 16.62
C GLN A 125 14.35 1.99 16.40
N ILE A 126 13.51 0.99 16.73
CA ILE A 126 13.80 -0.43 16.48
C ILE A 126 13.99 -0.70 14.99
N CYS A 127 13.11 -0.19 14.11
CA CYS A 127 13.28 -0.30 12.66
C CYS A 127 14.61 0.32 12.20
N GLN A 128 14.88 1.57 12.61
CA GLN A 128 16.10 2.28 12.24
C GLN A 128 17.37 1.56 12.72
N ALA A 129 17.33 0.95 13.91
CA ALA A 129 18.42 0.13 14.41
C ALA A 129 18.64 -1.11 13.53
N CYS A 130 17.57 -1.80 13.12
CA CYS A 130 17.68 -2.96 12.22
C CYS A 130 18.25 -2.60 10.85
N GLU A 131 17.83 -1.46 10.28
CA GLU A 131 18.37 -0.96 9.01
C GLU A 131 19.86 -0.64 9.13
N LYS A 132 20.27 0.06 10.20
CA LYS A 132 21.68 0.34 10.43
C LYS A 132 22.50 -0.95 10.60
N ILE A 133 21.99 -1.93 11.35
CA ILE A 133 22.68 -3.24 11.50
C ILE A 133 22.80 -3.93 10.15
N TYR A 134 21.75 -3.92 9.32
CA TYR A 134 21.79 -4.46 7.97
C TYR A 134 22.92 -3.83 7.15
N ASP A 135 23.02 -2.50 7.14
CA ASP A 135 24.08 -1.78 6.41
C ASP A 135 25.48 -2.17 6.93
N LEU A 136 25.65 -2.21 8.26
CA LEU A 136 26.92 -2.60 8.90
C LEU A 136 27.34 -4.04 8.57
N LEU A 137 26.39 -4.96 8.45
CA LEU A 137 26.65 -6.35 8.06
C LEU A 137 27.09 -6.49 6.59
N HIS A 138 26.77 -5.52 5.73
CA HIS A 138 27.17 -5.50 4.32
C HIS A 138 28.43 -4.63 4.07
N GLU A 139 28.85 -3.83 5.05
CA GLU A 139 30.10 -3.04 5.02
C GLU A 139 31.08 -3.44 6.16
N PRO A 140 31.54 -4.70 6.22
CA PRO A 140 32.30 -5.23 7.37
C PRO A 140 33.65 -4.54 7.60
N GLU A 141 34.19 -3.85 6.61
CA GLU A 141 35.45 -3.10 6.73
C GLU A 141 35.31 -1.82 7.58
N ARG A 142 34.08 -1.33 7.78
CA ARG A 142 33.82 -0.04 8.44
C ARG A 142 33.35 -0.16 9.89
N SER A 143 32.76 -1.29 10.28
CA SER A 143 32.25 -1.48 11.64
C SER A 143 31.91 -2.94 11.94
N ASN A 144 31.86 -3.30 13.23
CA ASN A 144 31.43 -4.62 13.67
C ASN A 144 29.90 -4.64 13.93
N GLY A 145 29.12 -4.90 12.86
CA GLY A 145 27.67 -5.03 12.98
C GLY A 145 27.21 -6.15 13.93
N ASP A 146 28.04 -7.18 14.16
CA ASP A 146 27.74 -8.24 15.12
C ASP A 146 27.80 -7.73 16.57
N ASP A 147 28.80 -6.90 16.92
CA ASP A 147 28.93 -6.33 18.27
C ASP A 147 27.75 -5.40 18.61
N GLU A 148 27.31 -4.57 17.66
CA GLU A 148 26.16 -3.67 17.82
C GLU A 148 24.86 -4.46 18.03
N LEU A 149 24.67 -5.55 17.26
CA LEU A 149 23.52 -6.42 17.41
C LEU A 149 23.53 -7.16 18.76
N GLU A 150 24.69 -7.64 19.19
CA GLU A 150 24.88 -8.26 20.51
C GLU A 150 24.57 -7.28 21.65
N ASP A 151 25.05 -6.03 21.56
CA ASP A 151 24.79 -5.00 22.56
C ASP A 151 23.31 -4.67 22.67
N LEU A 152 22.61 -4.52 21.54
CA LEU A 152 21.18 -4.28 21.51
C LEU A 152 20.38 -5.44 22.13
N CYS A 153 20.72 -6.68 21.81
CA CYS A 153 20.07 -7.86 22.39
C CYS A 153 20.34 -7.97 23.89
N ARG A 154 21.56 -7.67 24.33
CA ARG A 154 21.92 -7.62 25.75
C ARG A 154 21.12 -6.55 26.48
N THR A 155 21.07 -5.34 25.91
CA THR A 155 20.34 -4.19 26.47
C THR A 155 18.85 -4.48 26.58
N ALA A 156 18.25 -5.05 25.53
CA ALA A 156 16.83 -5.40 25.51
C ALA A 156 16.42 -6.44 26.57
N ARG A 157 17.37 -7.26 27.03
CA ARG A 157 17.14 -8.31 28.05
C ARG A 157 17.40 -7.84 29.49
N LEU A 158 17.90 -6.62 29.69
CA LEU A 158 18.07 -6.06 31.03
C LEU A 158 16.72 -5.89 31.72
N GLU A 159 16.67 -6.10 33.03
CA GLU A 159 15.45 -5.87 33.82
C GLU A 159 14.96 -4.43 33.71
N THR A 160 15.86 -3.48 33.49
CA THR A 160 15.58 -2.05 33.33
C THR A 160 15.11 -1.65 31.94
N ALA A 161 15.16 -2.54 30.94
CA ALA A 161 14.71 -2.22 29.59
C ALA A 161 13.18 -1.99 29.55
N SER A 162 12.76 -1.11 28.65
CA SER A 162 11.33 -0.82 28.45
C SER A 162 10.56 -2.07 28.00
N PRO A 163 9.26 -2.17 28.30
CA PRO A 163 8.43 -3.27 27.81
C PRO A 163 8.50 -3.44 26.29
N ASP A 164 8.43 -2.34 25.53
CA ASP A 164 8.45 -2.38 24.06
C ASP A 164 9.78 -2.91 23.50
N LEU A 165 10.90 -2.59 24.14
CA LEU A 165 12.20 -3.11 23.72
C LEU A 165 12.34 -4.61 24.07
N LYS A 166 11.83 -5.04 25.23
CA LYS A 166 11.79 -6.46 25.63
C LYS A 166 10.92 -7.31 24.71
N SER A 167 9.82 -6.76 24.20
CA SER A 167 8.93 -7.44 23.27
C SER A 167 9.31 -7.28 21.79
N SER A 168 10.36 -6.50 21.50
CA SER A 168 10.95 -6.42 20.17
C SER A 168 11.79 -7.65 19.82
N ILE A 169 12.25 -7.74 18.56
CA ILE A 169 13.15 -8.81 18.13
C ILE A 169 14.43 -8.91 18.99
N PHE A 170 14.93 -7.79 19.52
CA PHE A 170 16.16 -7.77 20.32
C PHE A 170 15.98 -8.46 21.68
N GLY A 171 14.78 -8.38 22.26
CA GLY A 171 14.43 -9.10 23.49
C GLY A 171 14.04 -10.55 23.25
N LEU A 172 13.44 -10.84 22.09
CA LEU A 172 12.84 -12.14 21.77
C LEU A 172 13.75 -13.12 21.02
N MET A 173 14.78 -12.63 20.31
CA MET A 173 15.66 -13.41 19.46
C MET A 173 17.12 -13.26 19.89
N ARG A 174 17.97 -14.23 19.53
CA ARG A 174 19.42 -14.11 19.68
C ARG A 174 20.02 -13.39 18.47
N PRO A 175 21.21 -12.77 18.61
CA PRO A 175 21.89 -12.05 17.52
C PRO A 175 21.98 -12.87 16.22
N GLU A 176 22.38 -14.14 16.29
CA GLU A 176 22.51 -15.02 15.11
C GLU A 176 21.18 -15.26 14.38
N GLU A 177 20.07 -15.27 15.12
CA GLU A 177 18.73 -15.46 14.55
C GLU A 177 18.26 -14.19 13.82
N ILE A 178 18.50 -13.02 14.41
CA ILE A 178 18.19 -11.72 13.79
C ILE A 178 19.04 -11.52 12.53
N LYS A 179 20.34 -11.77 12.64
CA LYS A 179 21.29 -11.72 11.51
C LYS A 179 20.83 -12.63 10.37
N SER A 180 20.40 -13.85 10.68
CA SER A 180 19.87 -14.78 9.68
C SER A 180 18.66 -14.22 8.93
N PHE A 181 17.74 -13.49 9.58
CA PHE A 181 16.62 -12.85 8.88
C PHE A 181 17.04 -11.61 8.09
N LEU A 182 17.96 -10.79 8.63
CA LEU A 182 18.49 -9.62 7.92
C LEU A 182 19.28 -10.02 6.65
N GLN A 183 19.95 -11.16 6.67
CA GLN A 183 20.71 -11.67 5.53
C GLN A 183 19.87 -12.59 4.61
N ALA A 184 18.59 -12.83 4.92
CA ALA A 184 17.75 -13.66 4.07
C ALA A 184 17.52 -12.99 2.70
N PRO A 185 17.48 -13.76 1.58
CA PRO A 185 17.27 -13.20 0.25
C PRO A 185 16.00 -12.34 0.13
N ASP A 186 14.92 -12.73 0.81
CA ASP A 186 13.67 -11.95 0.83
C ASP A 186 13.85 -10.57 1.48
N HIS A 187 14.64 -10.45 2.55
CA HIS A 187 14.88 -9.15 3.20
C HIS A 187 15.85 -8.29 2.40
N GLN A 188 16.91 -8.87 1.83
CA GLN A 188 17.82 -8.15 0.94
C GLN A 188 17.08 -7.59 -0.27
N PHE A 189 16.19 -8.39 -0.88
CA PHE A 189 15.41 -7.94 -2.01
C PHE A 189 14.39 -6.86 -1.61
N TRP A 190 13.84 -6.96 -0.41
CA TRP A 190 13.03 -5.89 0.17
C TRP A 190 13.79 -4.56 0.27
N GLN A 191 15.04 -4.56 0.74
CA GLN A 191 15.84 -3.33 0.83
C GLN A 191 16.04 -2.68 -0.55
N HIS A 192 16.24 -3.49 -1.59
CA HIS A 192 16.29 -3.00 -2.96
C HIS A 192 14.95 -2.41 -3.44
N ILE A 193 13.82 -3.08 -3.19
CA ILE A 193 12.48 -2.56 -3.52
C ILE A 193 12.20 -1.25 -2.76
N LYS A 194 12.55 -1.19 -1.48
CA LYS A 194 12.40 -0.01 -0.63
C LYS A 194 13.15 1.17 -1.25
N GLN A 195 14.46 1.02 -1.51
CA GLN A 195 15.28 2.07 -2.10
C GLN A 195 14.72 2.54 -3.46
N ASN A 196 14.42 1.61 -4.37
CA ASN A 196 13.88 1.96 -5.68
C ASN A 196 12.53 2.68 -5.57
N THR A 197 11.71 2.33 -4.57
CA THR A 197 10.43 3.01 -4.35
C THR A 197 10.60 4.41 -3.78
N GLU A 198 11.59 4.63 -2.91
CA GLU A 198 11.95 5.98 -2.43
C GLU A 198 12.42 6.86 -3.60
N GLU A 199 13.26 6.32 -4.49
CA GLU A 199 13.67 7.04 -5.71
C GLU A 199 12.48 7.29 -6.64
N PHE A 200 11.59 6.31 -6.83
CA PHE A 200 10.38 6.47 -7.64
C PHE A 200 9.46 7.56 -7.11
N ILE A 201 9.27 7.65 -5.79
CA ILE A 201 8.45 8.70 -5.17
C ILE A 201 9.00 10.09 -5.51
N GLN A 202 10.32 10.25 -5.59
CA GLN A 202 10.94 11.52 -5.99
C GLN A 202 10.66 11.88 -7.46
N LEU A 203 10.40 10.88 -8.32
CA LEU A 203 10.05 11.10 -9.73
C LEU A 203 8.59 11.49 -9.94
N LEU A 204 7.69 11.17 -8.99
CA LEU A 204 6.28 11.54 -9.07
C LEU A 204 6.04 13.05 -8.90
N ASP A 205 6.98 13.77 -8.29
CA ASP A 205 6.89 15.22 -8.04
C ASP A 205 7.32 16.08 -9.24
N ASP A 206 7.66 15.47 -10.39
CA ASP A 206 7.97 16.19 -11.63
C ASP A 206 6.71 16.31 -12.52
N PRO A 207 6.01 17.46 -12.54
CA PRO A 207 4.84 17.69 -13.39
C PRO A 207 5.22 17.88 -14.88
N GLY A 208 6.45 17.53 -15.27
CA GLY A 208 7.05 17.85 -16.56
C GLY A 208 6.37 17.27 -17.81
N ALA A 209 5.40 16.38 -17.67
CA ALA A 209 4.60 15.93 -18.80
C ALA A 209 3.28 16.70 -18.86
N ALA A 210 3.12 17.58 -19.84
CA ALA A 210 1.80 18.08 -20.21
C ALA A 210 0.89 16.86 -20.48
N VAL A 211 -0.15 16.67 -19.66
CA VAL A 211 -1.13 15.60 -19.85
C VAL A 211 -1.86 15.88 -21.17
N PRO A 212 -1.66 15.06 -22.21
CA PRO A 212 -1.96 15.48 -23.58
C PRO A 212 -3.41 15.24 -23.99
N TYR A 213 -4.22 14.58 -23.15
CA TYR A 213 -5.56 14.12 -23.52
C TYR A 213 -6.61 14.51 -22.48
N SER A 214 -7.71 15.06 -22.97
CA SER A 214 -8.98 15.22 -22.25
C SER A 214 -9.81 13.92 -22.28
N VAL A 215 -10.79 13.81 -21.38
CA VAL A 215 -11.74 12.69 -21.39
C VAL A 215 -12.51 12.61 -22.71
N ASP A 216 -12.98 13.74 -23.25
CA ASP A 216 -13.71 13.77 -24.52
C ASP A 216 -12.86 13.25 -25.70
N GLU A 217 -11.54 13.48 -25.70
CA GLU A 217 -10.63 12.94 -26.70
C GLU A 217 -10.37 11.43 -26.53
N MET A 218 -10.35 10.94 -25.29
CA MET A 218 -10.16 9.52 -24.98
C MET A 218 -11.44 8.70 -25.20
N THR A 219 -12.61 9.31 -25.01
CA THR A 219 -13.91 8.61 -25.04
C THR A 219 -14.98 9.43 -25.78
N PRO A 220 -14.81 9.73 -27.07
CA PRO A 220 -15.74 10.60 -27.81
C PRO A 220 -17.17 10.04 -27.93
N GLU A 221 -17.34 8.73 -27.72
CA GLU A 221 -18.63 8.04 -27.82
C GLU A 221 -19.38 7.93 -26.48
N ALA A 222 -18.78 8.35 -25.37
CA ALA A 222 -19.35 8.17 -24.04
C ALA A 222 -20.56 9.08 -23.81
N LYS A 223 -21.74 8.46 -23.62
CA LYS A 223 -23.04 9.16 -23.53
C LYS A 223 -23.77 8.96 -22.20
N ASN A 224 -23.16 8.35 -21.18
CA ASN A 224 -23.85 8.09 -19.92
C ASN A 224 -23.98 9.38 -19.08
N ALA A 225 -25.07 10.12 -19.26
CA ALA A 225 -25.31 11.39 -18.58
C ALA A 225 -25.25 11.29 -17.05
N ARG A 226 -25.68 10.15 -16.48
CA ARG A 226 -25.63 9.94 -15.03
C ARG A 226 -24.20 9.83 -14.53
N VAL A 227 -23.39 8.97 -15.15
CA VAL A 227 -21.99 8.80 -14.72
C VAL A 227 -21.17 10.06 -14.96
N ARG A 228 -21.44 10.80 -16.05
CA ARG A 228 -20.76 12.08 -16.34
C ARG A 228 -21.00 13.18 -15.31
N SER A 229 -22.13 13.13 -14.59
CA SER A 229 -22.49 14.14 -13.59
C SER A 229 -22.10 13.76 -12.17
N VAL A 230 -21.74 12.51 -11.91
CA VAL A 230 -21.26 12.09 -10.59
C VAL A 230 -19.82 12.55 -10.42
N ARG A 231 -19.50 13.22 -9.31
CA ARG A 231 -18.11 13.38 -8.88
C ARG A 231 -17.72 12.17 -8.02
N PRO A 232 -16.89 11.22 -8.53
CA PRO A 232 -16.66 9.96 -7.86
C PRO A 232 -15.88 10.18 -6.57
N VAL A 233 -16.36 9.59 -5.47
CA VAL A 233 -15.67 9.61 -4.17
C VAL A 233 -14.86 8.33 -4.01
N VAL A 234 -13.59 8.46 -3.67
CA VAL A 234 -12.73 7.32 -3.36
C VAL A 234 -12.14 7.49 -1.97
N MET A 235 -12.45 6.54 -1.09
CA MET A 235 -11.69 6.33 0.15
C MET A 235 -10.63 5.26 -0.11
N ASP A 236 -9.38 5.69 -0.25
CA ASP A 236 -8.28 4.77 -0.59
C ASP A 236 -7.90 3.88 0.59
N GLN A 237 -7.69 2.60 0.30
CA GLN A 237 -7.33 1.56 1.26
C GLN A 237 -5.98 0.90 0.92
N SER A 238 -5.17 1.48 0.04
CA SER A 238 -3.93 0.85 -0.44
C SER A 238 -2.91 0.58 0.66
N VAL A 239 -2.93 1.38 1.73
CA VAL A 239 -2.05 1.20 2.90
C VAL A 239 -2.48 0.00 3.77
N ARG A 240 -3.73 -0.44 3.66
CA ARG A 240 -4.33 -1.46 4.53
C ARG A 240 -4.69 -2.73 3.78
N GLU A 241 -5.53 -2.63 2.75
CA GLU A 241 -6.24 -3.77 2.20
C GLU A 241 -5.30 -4.82 1.60
N PRO A 242 -4.28 -4.48 0.78
CA PRO A 242 -3.32 -5.46 0.29
C PRO A 242 -2.58 -6.28 1.38
N ALA A 243 -2.51 -5.76 2.62
CA ALA A 243 -1.94 -6.48 3.76
C ALA A 243 -2.67 -7.78 4.09
N THR A 244 -3.91 -7.93 3.62
CA THR A 244 -4.75 -9.10 3.89
C THR A 244 -4.41 -10.31 3.01
N ASN A 245 -3.55 -10.14 2.00
CA ASN A 245 -3.17 -11.21 1.06
C ASN A 245 -1.66 -11.51 1.05
N THR A 246 -0.81 -10.53 1.36
CA THR A 246 0.64 -10.73 1.27
C THR A 246 1.18 -11.73 2.32
N PRO A 247 2.05 -12.68 1.90
CA PRO A 247 2.67 -13.63 2.81
C PRO A 247 3.80 -13.02 3.67
N PHE A 248 4.22 -11.80 3.34
CA PHE A 248 5.32 -11.10 3.99
C PHE A 248 4.86 -10.20 5.15
N GLY A 249 3.56 -9.91 5.21
CA GLY A 249 3.01 -8.88 6.08
C GLY A 249 3.48 -7.48 5.68
N HIS A 250 2.97 -6.44 6.36
CA HIS A 250 3.37 -5.05 6.12
C HIS A 250 4.30 -4.59 7.22
N THR A 251 5.34 -3.83 6.87
CA THR A 251 6.09 -3.04 7.85
C THR A 251 5.47 -1.63 7.96
N GLY A 252 5.70 -0.92 9.07
CA GLY A 252 5.20 0.45 9.20
C GLY A 252 5.77 1.38 8.13
N TYR A 253 7.04 1.17 7.73
CA TYR A 253 7.67 1.99 6.69
C TYR A 253 7.16 1.67 5.28
N GLN A 254 6.88 0.39 4.97
CA GLN A 254 6.23 0.02 3.70
C GLN A 254 4.86 0.69 3.56
N LYS A 255 4.07 0.72 4.63
CA LYS A 255 2.79 1.44 4.69
C LYS A 255 2.98 2.94 4.43
N PHE A 256 4.01 3.55 5.03
CA PHE A 256 4.38 4.94 4.78
C PHE A 256 4.75 5.20 3.31
N LEU A 257 5.57 4.36 2.67
CA LEU A 257 5.89 4.50 1.24
C LEU A 257 4.65 4.38 0.36
N THR A 258 3.74 3.46 0.69
CA THR A 258 2.45 3.32 -0.02
C THR A 258 1.62 4.59 0.12
N LEU A 259 1.54 5.18 1.32
CA LEU A 259 0.87 6.45 1.57
C LEU A 259 1.41 7.57 0.67
N GLN A 260 2.74 7.66 0.55
CA GLN A 260 3.39 8.69 -0.27
C GLN A 260 3.03 8.57 -1.76
N ILE A 261 2.88 7.35 -2.27
CA ILE A 261 2.42 7.10 -3.65
C ILE A 261 0.97 7.54 -3.81
N VAL A 262 0.05 7.10 -2.94
CA VAL A 262 -1.38 7.41 -3.10
C VAL A 262 -1.71 8.89 -2.89
N LYS A 263 -0.99 9.59 -2.00
CA LYS A 263 -1.13 11.06 -1.86
C LYS A 263 -0.79 11.78 -3.16
N ARG A 264 0.26 11.33 -3.87
CA ARG A 264 0.69 11.89 -5.16
C ARG A 264 -0.24 11.52 -6.31
N MET A 265 -0.95 10.40 -6.21
CA MET A 265 -2.07 10.07 -7.10
C MET A 265 -3.31 10.96 -6.88
N GLY A 266 -3.30 11.85 -5.89
CA GLY A 266 -4.38 12.82 -5.63
C GLY A 266 -5.43 12.36 -4.62
N PHE A 267 -5.32 11.14 -4.07
CA PHE A 267 -6.27 10.64 -3.07
C PHE A 267 -6.24 11.52 -1.81
N LYS A 268 -7.41 11.97 -1.36
CA LYS A 268 -7.57 12.85 -0.19
C LYS A 268 -8.02 12.12 1.06
N ASP A 269 -8.88 11.11 0.89
CA ASP A 269 -9.43 10.34 1.99
C ASP A 269 -8.76 8.96 2.01
N ILE A 270 -7.89 8.74 3.00
CA ILE A 270 -7.03 7.56 3.04
C ILE A 270 -7.19 6.85 4.37
N ALA A 271 -7.60 5.59 4.33
CA ALA A 271 -7.64 4.72 5.49
C ALA A 271 -6.22 4.28 5.88
N ILE A 272 -5.65 5.01 6.83
CA ILE A 272 -4.22 4.89 7.17
C ILE A 272 -3.94 3.72 8.12
N SER A 273 -4.87 3.43 9.02
CA SER A 273 -4.61 2.54 10.16
C SER A 273 -5.87 1.79 10.61
N GLY A 274 -5.73 0.48 10.84
CA GLY A 274 -6.77 -0.39 11.41
C GLY A 274 -6.51 -0.78 12.87
N GLN A 275 -7.26 -0.21 13.81
CA GLN A 275 -7.10 -0.45 15.26
C GLN A 275 -7.98 -1.62 15.73
N TYR A 276 -7.61 -2.83 15.30
CA TYR A 276 -8.32 -4.09 15.59
C TYR A 276 -7.53 -5.07 16.49
N TYR A 277 -6.38 -4.62 17.01
CA TYR A 277 -5.42 -5.45 17.74
C TYR A 277 -5.34 -5.06 19.22
N GLY A 278 -6.40 -4.43 19.75
CA GLY A 278 -6.43 -3.91 21.12
C GLY A 278 -5.24 -2.97 21.39
N ALA A 279 -4.54 -3.21 22.50
CA ALA A 279 -3.37 -2.41 22.88
C ALA A 279 -2.04 -2.90 22.26
N SER A 280 -2.07 -3.94 21.40
CA SER A 280 -0.85 -4.49 20.83
C SER A 280 -0.22 -3.51 19.83
N TYR A 281 1.10 -3.33 19.96
CA TYR A 281 1.87 -2.55 18.99
C TYR A 281 2.02 -3.32 17.68
N THR A 282 1.61 -2.71 16.57
CA THR A 282 1.59 -3.34 15.25
C THR A 282 2.04 -2.34 14.17
N PRO A 283 2.27 -2.81 12.93
CA PRO A 283 2.56 -1.91 11.80
C PRO A 283 1.47 -0.84 11.56
N GLU A 284 0.25 -1.04 12.06
CA GLU A 284 -0.86 -0.08 11.99
C GLU A 284 -0.63 1.15 12.89
N THR A 285 0.07 0.99 14.02
CA THR A 285 0.47 2.12 14.87
C THR A 285 1.78 2.72 14.37
N GLN A 286 2.72 1.87 13.95
CA GLN A 286 4.04 2.31 13.49
C GLN A 286 3.98 3.25 12.28
N VAL A 287 3.02 3.06 11.35
CA VAL A 287 2.86 4.00 10.22
C VAL A 287 2.51 5.42 10.69
N LEU A 288 1.71 5.55 11.77
CA LEU A 288 1.35 6.84 12.35
C LEU A 288 2.56 7.51 13.00
N GLU A 289 3.40 6.71 13.68
CA GLU A 289 4.67 7.18 14.22
C GLU A 289 5.63 7.65 13.12
N TRP A 290 5.70 6.93 12.00
CA TRP A 290 6.48 7.36 10.84
C TRP A 290 5.98 8.69 10.27
N MET A 291 4.66 8.88 10.17
CA MET A 291 4.09 10.15 9.74
C MET A 291 4.50 11.28 10.69
N GLN A 292 4.40 11.07 12.01
CA GLN A 292 4.82 12.07 13.00
C GLN A 292 6.32 12.39 12.90
N VAL A 293 7.18 11.38 12.79
CA VAL A 293 8.63 11.54 12.65
C VAL A 293 9.00 12.27 11.36
N ARG A 294 8.25 12.06 10.28
CA ARG A 294 8.45 12.70 8.98
C ARG A 294 7.74 14.06 8.84
N GLY A 295 6.98 14.48 9.86
CA GLY A 295 6.22 15.73 9.83
C GLY A 295 5.08 15.73 8.81
N GLU A 296 4.54 14.56 8.47
CA GLU A 296 3.43 14.45 7.53
C GLU A 296 2.11 14.94 8.16
N PRO A 297 1.31 15.72 7.44
CA PRO A 297 0.00 16.11 7.93
C PRO A 297 -0.94 14.91 8.00
N MET A 298 -1.79 14.91 9.04
CA MET A 298 -2.86 13.91 9.23
C MET A 298 -4.15 14.25 8.46
N ASP A 299 -4.18 15.38 7.76
CA ASP A 299 -5.33 15.82 6.98
C ASP A 299 -5.81 14.71 6.01
N GLY A 300 -7.11 14.38 6.07
CA GLY A 300 -7.72 13.36 5.22
C GLY A 300 -7.40 11.91 5.62
N MET A 301 -6.58 11.71 6.65
CA MET A 301 -6.34 10.38 7.21
C MET A 301 -7.56 9.90 8.00
N ILE A 302 -7.81 8.60 7.90
CA ILE A 302 -8.95 7.93 8.53
C ILE A 302 -8.43 6.75 9.34
N VAL A 303 -8.78 6.68 10.62
CA VAL A 303 -8.55 5.48 11.43
C VAL A 303 -9.79 4.59 11.42
N MET A 304 -9.58 3.28 11.25
CA MET A 304 -10.64 2.29 11.21
C MET A 304 -10.67 1.47 12.49
N PHE A 305 -11.83 1.32 13.11
CA PHE A 305 -12.01 0.49 14.30
C PHE A 305 -13.47 0.09 14.49
N ALA A 306 -13.74 -0.94 15.30
CA ALA A 306 -15.12 -1.32 15.61
C ALA A 306 -15.68 -0.48 16.77
N PRO A 307 -17.00 -0.20 16.81
CA PRO A 307 -17.62 0.59 17.88
C PRO A 307 -17.69 -0.15 19.23
N GLY A 308 -17.32 -1.44 19.26
CA GLY A 308 -17.25 -2.22 20.50
C GLY A 308 -16.11 -1.75 21.40
N LYS A 309 -16.31 -1.83 22.72
CA LYS A 309 -15.44 -1.23 23.75
C LYS A 309 -13.93 -1.36 23.50
N GLY A 310 -13.42 -2.57 23.22
CA GLY A 310 -11.97 -2.79 23.10
C GLY A 310 -11.33 -2.09 21.90
N ASP A 311 -11.93 -2.25 20.71
CA ASP A 311 -11.42 -1.61 19.49
C ASP A 311 -11.68 -0.11 19.50
N ARG A 312 -12.80 0.32 20.09
CA ARG A 312 -13.13 1.74 20.30
C ARG A 312 -12.08 2.46 21.15
N GLU A 313 -11.63 1.86 22.25
CA GLU A 313 -10.58 2.45 23.09
C GLU A 313 -9.27 2.64 22.31
N ALA A 314 -8.86 1.65 21.51
CA ALA A 314 -7.66 1.74 20.66
C ALA A 314 -7.81 2.80 19.55
N GLY A 315 -8.95 2.84 18.86
CA GLY A 315 -9.25 3.83 17.82
C GLY A 315 -9.26 5.26 18.35
N ILE A 316 -9.94 5.51 19.48
CA ILE A 316 -9.98 6.83 20.13
C ILE A 316 -8.57 7.24 20.59
N LYS A 317 -7.79 6.31 21.13
CA LYS A 317 -6.41 6.59 21.53
C LYS A 317 -5.57 7.04 20.32
N ALA A 318 -5.67 6.34 19.19
CA ALA A 318 -4.97 6.72 17.97
C ALA A 318 -5.37 8.12 17.46
N ILE A 319 -6.67 8.46 17.50
CA ILE A 319 -7.16 9.80 17.14
C ILE A 319 -6.52 10.88 18.02
N LYS A 320 -6.52 10.68 19.34
CA LYS A 320 -6.00 11.67 20.29
C LYS A 320 -4.49 11.83 20.21
N ASP A 321 -3.77 10.71 20.14
CA ASP A 321 -2.30 10.71 20.21
C ASP A 321 -1.66 11.25 18.94
N PHE A 322 -2.27 10.97 17.78
CA PHE A 322 -1.71 11.34 16.48
C PHE A 322 -2.45 12.50 15.80
N GLY A 323 -3.61 12.93 16.33
CA GLY A 323 -4.41 14.00 15.73
C GLY A 323 -5.11 13.58 14.43
N ILE A 324 -5.53 12.31 14.31
CA ILE A 324 -6.20 11.80 13.11
C ILE A 324 -7.59 12.43 13.00
N PRO A 325 -7.93 13.09 11.88
CA PRO A 325 -9.10 13.95 11.83
C PRO A 325 -10.41 13.22 11.50
N ASN A 326 -10.38 11.96 11.07
CA ASN A 326 -11.57 11.23 10.65
C ASN A 326 -11.62 9.81 11.22
N ALA A 327 -12.83 9.28 11.33
CA ALA A 327 -13.07 7.94 11.84
C ALA A 327 -13.90 7.08 10.88
N PHE A 328 -13.58 5.80 10.83
CA PHE A 328 -14.31 4.76 10.11
C PHE A 328 -14.71 3.68 11.12
N LEU A 329 -16.01 3.49 11.30
CA LEU A 329 -16.56 2.53 12.25
C LEU A 329 -16.99 1.26 11.51
N ASP A 330 -16.29 0.17 11.81
CA ASP A 330 -16.51 -1.16 11.26
C ASP A 330 -17.53 -1.92 12.12
N LEU A 331 -18.76 -2.12 11.62
CA LEU A 331 -19.80 -2.82 12.38
C LEU A 331 -20.47 -3.92 11.55
N THR A 332 -20.91 -4.99 12.21
CA THR A 332 -21.78 -5.99 11.57
C THR A 332 -23.14 -6.01 12.25
N MET A 333 -24.18 -6.21 11.45
CA MET A 333 -25.56 -6.34 11.94
C MET A 333 -25.85 -7.76 12.43
N LYS A 334 -24.99 -8.72 12.10
CA LYS A 334 -25.09 -10.09 12.60
C LYS A 334 -24.58 -10.15 14.03
N ALA A 335 -25.31 -10.82 14.92
CA ALA A 335 -24.73 -11.23 16.21
C ALA A 335 -23.53 -12.14 15.91
N SER A 336 -22.32 -11.61 16.10
CA SER A 336 -21.08 -12.32 15.84
C SER A 336 -20.38 -12.62 17.16
N VAL A 337 -19.50 -13.63 17.17
CA VAL A 337 -18.69 -14.03 18.34
C VAL A 337 -17.93 -12.84 18.97
N ARG A 338 -17.64 -11.78 18.18
CA ARG A 338 -17.00 -10.53 18.63
C ARG A 338 -17.96 -9.58 19.35
N PHE A 339 -19.24 -9.58 18.98
CA PHE A 339 -20.27 -8.62 19.43
C PHE A 339 -21.25 -9.26 20.43
N LYS A 340 -20.74 -10.01 21.43
CA LYS A 340 -21.49 -10.70 22.49
C LYS A 340 -22.73 -9.91 22.96
N GLN A 341 -23.95 -10.25 22.52
CA GLN A 341 -25.21 -9.52 22.84
C GLN A 341 -25.05 -7.99 22.96
N SER A 342 -24.07 -7.39 22.29
CA SER A 342 -23.80 -5.97 22.44
C SER A 342 -24.81 -5.30 21.55
N ASP A 343 -25.62 -4.45 22.13
CA ASP A 343 -26.50 -3.58 21.36
C ASP A 343 -25.64 -2.70 20.45
N PHE A 344 -25.48 -3.14 19.20
CA PHE A 344 -24.64 -2.45 18.21
C PHE A 344 -25.22 -1.07 17.91
N VAL A 345 -26.54 -0.91 18.02
CA VAL A 345 -27.20 0.38 17.83
C VAL A 345 -26.70 1.37 18.87
N SER A 346 -26.76 0.98 20.15
CA SER A 346 -26.22 1.80 21.25
C SER A 346 -24.71 2.00 21.16
N SER A 347 -23.96 0.98 20.75
CA SER A 347 -22.49 1.06 20.64
C SER A 347 -22.05 2.07 19.56
N VAL A 348 -22.75 2.11 18.42
CA VAL A 348 -22.50 3.11 17.36
C VAL A 348 -22.80 4.51 17.88
N LEU A 349 -23.97 4.72 18.50
CA LEU A 349 -24.36 6.03 19.03
C LEU A 349 -23.37 6.55 20.08
N GLU A 350 -23.01 5.71 21.06
CA GLU A 350 -22.02 6.07 22.08
C GLU A 350 -20.67 6.44 21.45
N THR A 351 -20.22 5.69 20.45
CA THR A 351 -18.95 5.97 19.76
C THR A 351 -19.01 7.29 18.99
N VAL A 352 -20.11 7.54 18.29
CA VAL A 352 -20.32 8.79 17.53
C VAL A 352 -20.37 10.00 18.46
N ASP A 353 -21.05 9.91 19.61
CA ASP A 353 -21.10 11.00 20.60
C ASP A 353 -19.69 11.32 21.13
N ILE A 354 -18.90 10.30 21.49
CA ILE A 354 -17.52 10.49 21.94
C ILE A 354 -16.65 11.14 20.86
N LEU A 355 -16.78 10.70 19.60
CA LEU A 355 -16.03 11.27 18.49
C LEU A 355 -16.44 12.71 18.18
N ASP A 356 -17.73 13.04 18.27
CA ASP A 356 -18.24 14.41 18.12
C ASP A 356 -17.61 15.35 19.14
N GLU A 357 -17.53 14.94 20.41
CA GLU A 357 -16.86 15.69 21.48
C GLU A 357 -15.36 15.85 21.22
N ILE A 358 -14.67 14.78 20.82
CA ILE A 358 -13.23 14.82 20.50
C ILE A 358 -12.97 15.78 19.35
N PHE A 359 -13.71 15.65 18.25
CA PHE A 359 -13.55 16.49 17.07
C PHE A 359 -13.91 17.95 17.33
N ALA A 360 -14.92 18.22 18.16
CA ALA A 360 -15.19 19.58 18.64
C ALA A 360 -14.02 20.12 19.48
N GLY A 361 -13.43 19.31 20.35
CA GLY A 361 -12.23 19.68 21.13
C GLY A 361 -10.98 19.91 20.27
N MET A 362 -10.89 19.26 19.11
CA MET A 362 -9.86 19.51 18.09
C MET A 362 -10.15 20.74 17.22
N GLY A 363 -11.30 21.40 17.41
CA GLY A 363 -11.69 22.60 16.66
C GLY A 363 -12.26 22.31 15.27
N PHE A 364 -12.72 21.09 14.99
CA PHE A 364 -13.34 20.76 13.70
C PHE A 364 -14.80 21.20 13.64
N GLU A 365 -15.20 21.67 12.46
CA GLU A 365 -16.57 22.15 12.18
C GLU A 365 -17.63 21.12 12.60
N PRO A 366 -18.72 21.52 13.27
CA PRO A 366 -19.77 20.60 13.72
C PRO A 366 -20.44 19.82 12.60
N ASN A 367 -20.61 20.43 11.41
CA ASN A 367 -21.05 19.75 10.19
C ASN A 367 -19.87 19.71 9.21
N PRO A 368 -19.14 18.58 9.12
CA PRO A 368 -17.95 18.43 8.30
C PRO A 368 -18.28 18.07 6.85
N TRP A 369 -19.55 18.07 6.44
CA TRP A 369 -19.96 17.71 5.09
C TRP A 369 -19.27 18.58 4.02
N ARG A 370 -18.50 17.93 3.14
CA ARG A 370 -17.93 18.51 1.93
C ARG A 370 -18.92 18.43 0.76
N THR A 371 -19.09 19.51 0.01
CA THR A 371 -19.89 19.47 -1.23
C THR A 371 -19.22 18.56 -2.28
N GLU A 372 -19.94 18.21 -3.35
CA GLU A 372 -19.37 17.44 -4.46
C GLU A 372 -18.13 18.13 -5.04
N GLU A 373 -18.08 19.46 -5.01
CA GLU A 373 -16.93 20.22 -5.53
C GLU A 373 -15.68 20.13 -4.65
N LYS A 374 -15.87 19.87 -3.35
CA LYS A 374 -14.81 19.88 -2.35
C LYS A 374 -14.31 18.50 -1.96
N VAL A 375 -15.08 17.43 -2.20
CA VAL A 375 -14.81 16.09 -1.67
C VAL A 375 -13.45 15.51 -2.11
N ASN A 376 -12.94 15.89 -3.28
CA ASN A 376 -11.63 15.45 -3.77
C ASN A 376 -10.59 16.59 -3.81
N CYS A 377 -10.98 17.81 -3.42
CA CYS A 377 -10.06 18.95 -3.35
C CYS A 377 -9.57 19.17 -1.91
N ASP A 378 -10.50 19.14 -0.97
CA ASP A 378 -10.25 19.38 0.44
C ASP A 378 -10.18 18.04 1.19
N PRO A 379 -9.14 17.80 2.02
CA PRO A 379 -9.09 16.62 2.86
C PRO A 379 -10.23 16.63 3.90
N GLY A 380 -10.85 15.48 4.17
CA GLY A 380 -11.87 15.35 5.21
C GLY A 380 -11.34 15.74 6.59
N LYS A 381 -12.16 16.43 7.39
CA LYS A 381 -11.87 16.77 8.79
C LYS A 381 -13.12 16.68 9.65
N GLY A 382 -13.05 15.87 10.70
CA GLY A 382 -14.15 15.61 11.62
C GLY A 382 -15.24 14.68 11.06
N GLU A 383 -14.99 14.01 9.93
CA GLU A 383 -15.95 13.12 9.28
C GLU A 383 -15.99 11.74 9.96
N ILE A 384 -17.20 11.20 10.12
CA ILE A 384 -17.42 9.81 10.55
C ILE A 384 -18.04 9.02 9.40
N SER A 385 -17.49 7.85 9.15
CA SER A 385 -17.94 6.87 8.16
C SER A 385 -18.38 5.59 8.86
N LEU A 386 -19.53 5.02 8.49
CA LEU A 386 -20.02 3.76 9.05
C LEU A 386 -20.00 2.67 7.99
N ASN A 387 -19.20 1.63 8.21
CA ASN A 387 -19.17 0.46 7.35
C ASN A 387 -20.04 -0.67 7.89
N LEU A 388 -21.00 -1.06 7.08
CA LEU A 388 -21.92 -2.16 7.34
C LEU A 388 -21.33 -3.45 6.76
N VAL A 389 -20.49 -4.08 7.57
CA VAL A 389 -19.76 -5.32 7.25
C VAL A 389 -20.74 -6.49 7.11
N ASP A 390 -20.60 -7.24 6.00
CA ASP A 390 -21.41 -8.40 5.65
C ASP A 390 -22.93 -8.09 5.60
N LEU A 391 -23.29 -6.87 5.17
CA LEU A 391 -24.68 -6.43 5.14
C LEU A 391 -25.53 -7.27 4.19
N MET A 392 -24.97 -7.69 3.05
CA MET A 392 -25.68 -8.54 2.10
C MET A 392 -26.01 -9.92 2.69
N GLU A 393 -25.07 -10.51 3.43
CA GLU A 393 -25.26 -11.79 4.10
C GLU A 393 -26.24 -11.66 5.27
N PHE A 394 -26.21 -10.53 5.98
CA PHE A 394 -27.22 -10.23 6.99
C PHE A 394 -28.62 -10.14 6.37
N LEU A 395 -28.78 -9.38 5.28
CA LEU A 395 -30.07 -9.19 4.59
C LEU A 395 -30.53 -10.40 3.77
N ASP A 396 -29.63 -11.36 3.53
CA ASP A 396 -29.89 -12.53 2.68
C ASP A 396 -30.39 -12.11 1.28
N VAL A 397 -29.62 -11.21 0.65
CA VAL A 397 -29.92 -10.66 -0.68
C VAL A 397 -30.01 -11.80 -1.69
N LYS A 398 -31.12 -11.84 -2.43
CA LYS A 398 -31.42 -12.85 -3.46
C LYS A 398 -31.01 -12.34 -4.85
N PRO A 399 -30.82 -13.24 -5.83
CA PRO A 399 -30.44 -12.85 -7.20
C PRO A 399 -31.41 -11.91 -7.92
N ASP A 400 -32.67 -11.82 -7.47
CA ASP A 400 -33.67 -10.87 -7.98
C ASP A 400 -33.63 -9.50 -7.26
N GLY A 401 -32.69 -9.32 -6.34
CA GLY A 401 -32.54 -8.13 -5.51
C GLY A 401 -33.47 -8.08 -4.29
N SER A 402 -34.32 -9.09 -4.06
CA SER A 402 -35.13 -9.18 -2.85
C SER A 402 -34.27 -9.48 -1.61
N MET A 403 -34.77 -9.11 -0.43
CA MET A 403 -34.08 -9.23 0.86
C MET A 403 -35.04 -9.86 1.87
N ASP A 404 -34.53 -10.50 2.92
CA ASP A 404 -35.37 -11.00 4.01
C ASP A 404 -36.06 -9.85 4.76
N ASP A 405 -37.40 -9.85 4.77
CA ASP A 405 -38.19 -8.74 5.31
C ASP A 405 -37.94 -8.47 6.79
N LYS A 406 -37.68 -9.51 7.59
CA LYS A 406 -37.43 -9.37 9.02
C LYS A 406 -36.07 -8.71 9.27
N LYS A 407 -35.03 -9.20 8.62
CA LYS A 407 -33.66 -8.64 8.71
C LYS A 407 -33.62 -7.22 8.15
N LYS A 408 -34.29 -6.99 7.02
CA LYS A 408 -34.49 -5.65 6.45
C LYS A 408 -35.15 -4.72 7.45
N SER A 409 -36.28 -5.09 8.05
CA SER A 409 -36.94 -4.28 9.09
C SER A 409 -36.01 -3.96 10.26
N GLN A 410 -35.22 -4.93 10.72
CA GLN A 410 -34.25 -4.71 11.79
C GLN A 410 -33.17 -3.69 11.42
N ALA A 411 -32.66 -3.73 10.19
CA ALA A 411 -31.71 -2.73 9.70
C ALA A 411 -32.34 -1.35 9.62
N GLU A 412 -33.56 -1.25 9.09
CA GLU A 412 -34.27 0.01 8.99
C GLU A 412 -34.61 0.61 10.37
N ASP A 413 -34.92 -0.22 11.37
CA ASP A 413 -35.08 0.22 12.76
C ASP A 413 -33.79 0.79 13.35
N ALA A 414 -32.65 0.15 13.08
CA ALA A 414 -31.34 0.67 13.47
C ALA A 414 -31.06 2.03 12.81
N PHE A 415 -31.28 2.15 11.49
CA PHE A 415 -31.07 3.40 10.75
C PHE A 415 -31.95 4.52 11.28
N ARG A 416 -33.24 4.26 11.52
CA ARG A 416 -34.17 5.22 12.13
C ARG A 416 -33.72 5.64 13.52
N THR A 417 -33.16 4.73 14.31
CA THR A 417 -32.69 5.03 15.66
C THR A 417 -31.45 5.90 15.62
N TRP A 418 -30.49 5.57 14.75
CA TRP A 418 -29.28 6.37 14.55
C TRP A 418 -29.57 7.79 14.10
N LYS A 419 -30.43 7.97 13.11
CA LYS A 419 -30.81 9.30 12.59
C LYS A 419 -31.54 10.18 13.60
N LYS A 420 -32.01 9.64 14.74
CA LYS A 420 -32.57 10.45 15.84
C LYS A 420 -31.49 11.13 16.69
N SER A 421 -30.23 10.67 16.66
CA SER A 421 -29.12 11.31 17.34
C SER A 421 -28.66 12.56 16.59
N ASP A 422 -28.44 13.64 17.33
CA ASP A 422 -27.91 14.90 16.78
C ASP A 422 -26.46 14.74 16.34
N ALA A 423 -25.62 14.09 17.15
CA ALA A 423 -24.22 13.85 16.81
C ALA A 423 -24.11 13.00 15.54
N PHE A 424 -24.96 11.97 15.39
CA PHE A 424 -25.01 11.16 14.18
C PHE A 424 -25.32 12.00 12.94
N ARG A 425 -26.42 12.77 12.96
CA ARG A 425 -26.82 13.60 11.81
C ARG A 425 -25.78 14.67 11.46
N ARG A 426 -25.03 15.15 12.46
CA ARG A 426 -23.98 16.16 12.26
C ARG A 426 -22.70 15.59 11.68
N ARG A 427 -22.24 14.42 12.16
CA ARG A 427 -20.88 13.93 11.91
C ARG A 427 -20.80 12.76 10.95
N VAL A 428 -21.84 11.94 10.86
CA VAL A 428 -21.83 10.78 9.97
C VAL A 428 -22.14 11.24 8.55
N VAL A 429 -21.12 11.22 7.69
CA VAL A 429 -21.22 11.64 6.28
C VAL A 429 -21.16 10.47 5.31
N GLY A 430 -20.69 9.31 5.76
CA GLY A 430 -20.46 8.13 4.94
C GLY A 430 -21.20 6.90 5.47
N ILE A 431 -21.96 6.25 4.58
CA ILE A 431 -22.51 4.91 4.77
C ILE A 431 -21.83 3.99 3.77
N LEU A 432 -21.09 3.03 4.30
CA LEU A 432 -20.26 2.13 3.51
C LEU A 432 -20.81 0.72 3.66
N THR A 433 -20.58 -0.07 2.62
CA THR A 433 -20.98 -1.48 2.63
C THR A 433 -19.93 -2.32 1.96
N GLU A 434 -19.82 -3.55 2.44
CA GLU A 434 -19.07 -4.63 1.83
C GLU A 434 -19.85 -5.94 1.95
N GLU A 435 -19.45 -6.91 1.14
CA GLU A 435 -19.82 -8.31 1.30
C GLU A 435 -18.53 -9.12 1.46
N GLY A 436 -18.45 -10.02 2.44
CA GLY A 436 -17.17 -10.53 2.95
C GLY A 436 -16.61 -11.74 2.19
N ARG A 437 -17.30 -12.27 1.17
CA ARG A 437 -17.04 -13.61 0.62
C ARG A 437 -16.63 -13.65 -0.86
N GLY A 438 -16.74 -12.54 -1.58
CA GLY A 438 -16.65 -12.44 -3.04
C GLY A 438 -17.74 -13.18 -3.84
N VAL A 439 -18.90 -13.47 -3.26
CA VAL A 439 -19.97 -14.26 -3.93
C VAL A 439 -21.12 -13.42 -4.47
N ALA A 440 -21.24 -12.17 -4.03
CA ALA A 440 -22.25 -11.25 -4.57
C ALA A 440 -21.87 -10.81 -5.99
N ASN A 441 -22.87 -10.72 -6.86
CA ASN A 441 -22.68 -10.22 -8.22
C ASN A 441 -22.94 -8.70 -8.27
N TYR A 442 -22.53 -8.05 -9.36
CA TYR A 442 -22.67 -6.60 -9.52
C TYR A 442 -24.09 -6.06 -9.35
N LYS A 443 -25.14 -6.82 -9.72
CA LYS A 443 -26.53 -6.40 -9.55
C LYS A 443 -26.97 -6.42 -8.08
N ASP A 444 -26.40 -7.30 -7.27
CA ASP A 444 -26.67 -7.35 -5.83
C ASP A 444 -26.17 -6.05 -5.17
N TYR A 445 -24.98 -5.58 -5.58
CA TYR A 445 -24.45 -4.27 -5.18
C TYR A 445 -25.31 -3.11 -5.67
N GLY A 446 -25.83 -3.19 -6.89
CA GLY A 446 -26.79 -2.21 -7.42
C GLY A 446 -28.08 -2.15 -6.60
N ALA A 447 -28.71 -3.30 -6.33
CA ALA A 447 -29.94 -3.40 -5.53
C ALA A 447 -29.73 -2.88 -4.10
N LEU A 448 -28.61 -3.25 -3.47
CA LEU A 448 -28.27 -2.77 -2.14
C LEU A 448 -28.03 -1.26 -2.12
N SER A 449 -27.29 -0.72 -3.08
CA SER A 449 -27.00 0.72 -3.19
C SER A 449 -28.28 1.53 -3.35
N ARG A 450 -29.21 1.05 -4.18
CA ARG A 450 -30.54 1.67 -4.36
C ARG A 450 -31.35 1.66 -3.08
N TRP A 451 -31.36 0.55 -2.35
CA TRP A 451 -32.08 0.43 -1.07
C TRP A 451 -31.47 1.35 0.00
N LEU A 452 -30.15 1.35 0.17
CA LEU A 452 -29.45 2.25 1.10
C LEU A 452 -29.72 3.72 0.77
N ARG A 453 -29.73 4.09 -0.52
CA ARG A 453 -30.05 5.47 -0.93
C ARG A 453 -31.46 5.91 -0.53
N GLY A 454 -32.42 4.98 -0.43
CA GLY A 454 -33.76 5.26 0.08
C GLY A 454 -33.80 5.64 1.57
N HIS A 455 -32.79 5.22 2.35
CA HIS A 455 -32.69 5.50 3.79
C HIS A 455 -31.71 6.63 4.13
N PHE A 456 -30.71 6.83 3.28
CA PHE A 456 -29.66 7.83 3.38
C PHE A 456 -29.64 8.69 2.11
N PRO A 457 -30.62 9.58 1.92
CA PRO A 457 -30.76 10.33 0.68
C PRO A 457 -29.72 11.46 0.60
N ARG A 458 -29.46 11.97 -0.62
CA ARG A 458 -28.38 12.94 -0.87
C ARG A 458 -28.64 14.32 -0.24
N ASP A 459 -29.91 14.72 -0.14
CA ASP A 459 -30.37 15.97 0.47
C ASP A 459 -30.17 16.00 1.99
N GLU A 460 -29.98 14.82 2.60
CA GLU A 460 -29.55 14.68 3.99
C GLU A 460 -28.02 14.55 4.15
N GLU A 461 -27.24 14.88 3.11
CA GLU A 461 -25.77 14.96 3.20
C GLU A 461 -25.09 13.62 3.54
N TYR A 462 -25.57 12.50 2.97
CA TYR A 462 -24.93 11.18 3.08
C TYR A 462 -24.29 10.70 1.77
N ARG A 463 -23.07 10.18 1.88
CA ARG A 463 -22.38 9.43 0.83
C ARG A 463 -22.59 7.94 1.01
N ILE A 464 -22.73 7.23 -0.10
CA ILE A 464 -22.74 5.77 -0.13
C ILE A 464 -21.49 5.29 -0.87
N LEU A 465 -20.65 4.51 -0.21
CA LEU A 465 -19.45 3.90 -0.82
C LEU A 465 -19.54 2.37 -0.76
N VAL A 466 -19.11 1.70 -1.82
CA VAL A 466 -19.11 0.24 -1.88
C VAL A 466 -17.69 -0.33 -1.93
N HIS A 467 -17.51 -1.50 -1.33
CA HIS A 467 -16.32 -2.33 -1.45
C HIS A 467 -16.76 -3.73 -1.83
N ALA A 468 -16.22 -4.24 -2.93
CA ALA A 468 -16.60 -5.55 -3.45
C ALA A 468 -15.41 -6.49 -3.42
N HIS A 469 -15.54 -7.62 -2.73
CA HIS A 469 -14.51 -8.65 -2.76
C HIS A 469 -14.58 -9.46 -4.06
N GLY A 470 -13.44 -9.95 -4.52
CA GLY A 470 -13.35 -10.93 -5.59
C GLY A 470 -13.52 -12.33 -5.03
N GLY A 471 -14.33 -13.16 -5.70
CA GLY A 471 -14.52 -14.58 -5.37
C GLY A 471 -14.29 -15.47 -6.59
N ASP A 472 -15.24 -16.35 -6.89
CA ASP A 472 -15.20 -17.22 -8.06
C ASP A 472 -15.62 -16.53 -9.36
N GLY A 473 -16.28 -15.37 -9.27
CA GLY A 473 -16.59 -14.47 -10.38
C GLY A 473 -15.72 -13.22 -10.40
N ASN A 474 -15.33 -12.77 -11.60
CA ASN A 474 -14.61 -11.50 -11.80
C ASN A 474 -15.60 -10.34 -11.97
N THR A 475 -16.40 -10.05 -10.93
CA THR A 475 -17.49 -9.04 -11.00
C THR A 475 -17.32 -7.85 -10.06
N GLN A 476 -16.28 -7.85 -9.22
CA GLN A 476 -16.02 -6.82 -8.21
C GLN A 476 -15.84 -5.41 -8.80
N ASP A 477 -15.15 -5.28 -9.93
CA ASP A 477 -14.97 -3.98 -10.59
C ASP A 477 -16.28 -3.51 -11.25
N ALA A 478 -17.07 -4.44 -11.83
CA ALA A 478 -18.39 -4.13 -12.37
C ALA A 478 -19.38 -3.73 -11.27
N ALA A 479 -19.30 -4.34 -10.08
CA ALA A 479 -20.11 -4.01 -8.92
C ALA A 479 -19.96 -2.55 -8.49
N SER A 480 -18.74 -2.02 -8.59
CA SER A 480 -18.45 -0.61 -8.27
C SER A 480 -19.18 0.36 -9.21
N VAL A 481 -19.19 0.06 -10.50
CA VAL A 481 -19.87 0.87 -11.52
C VAL A 481 -21.38 0.77 -11.37
N GLU A 482 -21.91 -0.45 -11.20
CA GLU A 482 -23.34 -0.69 -11.02
C GLU A 482 -23.87 0.02 -9.77
N ALA A 483 -23.14 -0.02 -8.65
CA ALA A 483 -23.50 0.71 -7.44
C ALA A 483 -23.66 2.21 -7.68
N VAL A 484 -22.76 2.85 -8.43
CA VAL A 484 -22.86 4.28 -8.79
C VAL A 484 -24.04 4.54 -9.72
N LEU A 485 -24.27 3.66 -10.70
CA LEU A 485 -25.45 3.67 -11.55
C LEU A 485 -26.75 3.48 -10.75
N GLU A 486 -26.68 3.00 -9.52
CA GLU A 486 -27.82 2.79 -8.64
C GLU A 486 -27.91 3.77 -7.46
N GLY A 487 -26.95 4.69 -7.33
CA GLY A 487 -27.05 5.85 -6.44
C GLY A 487 -25.95 5.97 -5.41
N ALA A 488 -24.96 5.07 -5.44
CA ALA A 488 -23.72 5.26 -4.70
C ALA A 488 -22.95 6.50 -5.20
N ASN A 489 -22.05 7.01 -4.36
CA ASN A 489 -21.16 8.13 -4.68
C ASN A 489 -19.79 7.64 -5.16
N GLY A 490 -19.41 6.40 -4.86
CA GLY A 490 -18.15 5.82 -5.31
C GLY A 490 -17.78 4.59 -4.49
N VAL A 491 -16.49 4.45 -4.19
CA VAL A 491 -15.92 3.22 -3.64
C VAL A 491 -15.03 3.50 -2.42
N TRP A 492 -14.85 2.47 -1.61
CA TRP A 492 -13.71 2.40 -0.70
C TRP A 492 -12.88 1.17 -1.08
N ALA A 493 -11.66 1.39 -1.56
CA ALA A 493 -10.90 0.38 -2.29
C ALA A 493 -9.40 0.73 -2.32
N ALA A 494 -8.55 -0.25 -2.61
CA ALA A 494 -7.14 -0.03 -2.89
C ALA A 494 -6.85 0.08 -4.41
N VAL A 495 -5.72 0.70 -4.75
CA VAL A 495 -5.24 0.85 -6.13
C VAL A 495 -5.05 -0.51 -6.80
N ILE A 496 -4.42 -1.45 -6.11
CA ILE A 496 -4.24 -2.82 -6.60
C ILE A 496 -5.37 -3.73 -6.08
N PRO A 497 -5.89 -4.68 -6.88
CA PRO A 497 -6.99 -5.55 -6.47
C PRO A 497 -6.52 -6.74 -5.61
N GLN A 498 -5.22 -6.98 -5.49
CA GLN A 498 -4.69 -8.15 -4.76
C GLN A 498 -4.77 -7.98 -3.25
N ALA A 499 -5.94 -8.25 -2.70
CA ALA A 499 -6.18 -8.38 -1.27
C ALA A 499 -7.07 -9.60 -0.96
N ALA A 500 -7.45 -9.76 0.30
CA ALA A 500 -8.35 -10.77 0.83
C ALA A 500 -8.07 -12.18 0.28
N GLN A 501 -9.12 -12.96 0.00
CA GLN A 501 -9.01 -14.31 -0.55
C GLN A 501 -8.57 -14.26 -2.02
N SER A 502 -9.45 -13.79 -2.91
CA SER A 502 -9.21 -13.72 -4.37
C SER A 502 -9.03 -12.30 -4.89
N GLY A 503 -9.30 -11.28 -4.08
CA GLY A 503 -9.11 -9.87 -4.43
C GLY A 503 -10.22 -8.98 -3.91
N HIS A 504 -10.25 -7.74 -4.40
CA HIS A 504 -11.35 -6.79 -4.25
C HIS A 504 -11.38 -5.83 -5.45
N ASN A 505 -12.40 -4.97 -5.53
CA ASN A 505 -12.50 -3.94 -6.55
C ASN A 505 -11.32 -2.96 -6.48
N SER A 506 -10.73 -2.62 -7.62
CA SER A 506 -9.62 -1.68 -7.67
C SER A 506 -10.13 -0.24 -7.80
N SER A 507 -9.61 0.68 -6.97
CA SER A 507 -9.89 2.12 -7.11
C SER A 507 -9.40 2.64 -8.46
N MET A 508 -8.27 2.14 -8.95
CA MET A 508 -7.73 2.50 -10.26
C MET A 508 -8.63 2.02 -11.41
N VAL A 509 -9.11 0.78 -11.35
CA VAL A 509 -10.03 0.23 -12.37
C VAL A 509 -11.40 0.91 -12.30
N PHE A 510 -11.90 1.22 -11.10
CA PHE A 510 -13.12 2.02 -10.94
C PHE A 510 -12.98 3.40 -11.58
N LEU A 511 -11.90 4.13 -11.31
CA LEU A 511 -11.67 5.45 -11.89
C LEU A 511 -11.48 5.40 -13.40
N ASP A 512 -10.75 4.41 -13.94
CA ASP A 512 -10.70 4.16 -15.39
C ASP A 512 -12.10 3.95 -15.95
N ASN A 513 -12.90 3.03 -15.39
CA ASN A 513 -14.29 2.80 -15.82
C ASN A 513 -15.13 4.10 -15.84
N MET A 514 -14.98 4.97 -14.85
CA MET A 514 -15.65 6.28 -14.84
C MET A 514 -15.18 7.18 -15.99
N VAL A 515 -13.86 7.22 -16.28
CA VAL A 515 -13.31 7.90 -17.47
C VAL A 515 -13.89 7.30 -18.75
N GLN A 516 -13.95 5.96 -18.89
CA GLN A 516 -14.53 5.28 -20.07
C GLN A 516 -15.97 5.74 -20.35
N MET A 517 -16.70 6.06 -19.28
CA MET A 517 -18.08 6.51 -19.33
C MET A 517 -18.22 8.03 -19.47
N GLY A 518 -17.12 8.74 -19.75
CA GLY A 518 -17.08 10.16 -20.09
C GLY A 518 -16.97 11.10 -18.89
N ASN A 519 -16.62 10.58 -17.71
CA ASN A 519 -16.54 11.38 -16.49
C ASN A 519 -15.24 12.21 -16.42
N GLY A 520 -15.36 13.50 -16.73
CA GLY A 520 -14.26 14.49 -16.68
C GLY A 520 -13.69 14.72 -15.28
N HIS A 521 -14.52 14.64 -14.24
CA HIS A 521 -14.12 14.93 -12.86
C HIS A 521 -13.00 14.02 -12.36
N VAL A 522 -12.91 12.80 -12.89
CA VAL A 522 -11.82 11.88 -12.53
C VAL A 522 -10.44 12.48 -12.81
N LEU A 523 -10.26 13.12 -13.97
CA LEU A 523 -8.95 13.68 -14.33
C LEU A 523 -8.71 15.05 -13.68
N GLU A 524 -9.76 15.72 -13.21
CA GLU A 524 -9.67 16.95 -12.41
C GLU A 524 -9.21 16.63 -10.98
N ASP A 525 -9.67 15.50 -10.44
CA ASP A 525 -9.51 15.14 -9.04
C ASP A 525 -8.32 14.21 -8.76
N PHE A 526 -7.98 13.34 -9.72
CA PHE A 526 -6.98 12.29 -9.52
C PHE A 526 -5.86 12.35 -10.56
N TRP A 527 -4.62 12.16 -10.09
CA TRP A 527 -3.42 12.17 -10.89
C TRP A 527 -3.13 10.77 -11.44
N LEU A 528 -3.88 10.36 -12.46
CA LEU A 528 -3.85 8.98 -12.96
C LEU A 528 -2.84 8.73 -14.09
N HIS A 529 -2.23 9.77 -14.66
CA HIS A 529 -1.37 9.58 -15.84
C HIS A 529 -0.02 8.89 -15.56
N GLN A 530 0.33 8.74 -14.29
CA GLN A 530 1.46 7.92 -13.80
C GLN A 530 0.97 6.68 -13.03
N GLY A 531 -0.35 6.43 -13.05
CA GLY A 531 -1.02 5.47 -12.20
C GLY A 531 -0.57 4.03 -12.42
N ALA A 532 -0.13 3.68 -13.65
CA ALA A 532 0.35 2.33 -13.92
C ALA A 532 1.59 2.01 -13.09
N GLN A 533 2.62 2.86 -13.09
CA GLN A 533 3.82 2.64 -12.28
C GLN A 533 3.53 2.75 -10.79
N CYS A 534 2.61 3.63 -10.38
CA CYS A 534 2.16 3.70 -8.99
C CYS A 534 1.61 2.34 -8.53
N ALA A 535 0.70 1.74 -9.30
CA ALA A 535 0.16 0.41 -9.02
C ALA A 535 1.27 -0.67 -8.99
N ARG A 536 2.23 -0.62 -9.92
CA ARG A 536 3.38 -1.53 -9.95
C ARG A 536 4.22 -1.42 -8.67
N HIS A 537 4.60 -0.21 -8.25
CA HIS A 537 5.38 -0.01 -7.03
C HIS A 537 4.61 -0.42 -5.76
N ILE A 538 3.31 -0.14 -5.69
CA ILE A 538 2.46 -0.68 -4.61
C ILE A 538 2.50 -2.21 -4.62
N TYR A 539 2.40 -2.86 -5.79
CA TYR A 539 2.53 -4.30 -5.90
C TYR A 539 3.91 -4.80 -5.42
N TYR A 540 4.99 -4.14 -5.82
CA TYR A 540 6.36 -4.49 -5.43
C TYR A 540 6.53 -4.46 -3.91
N LEU A 541 6.07 -3.37 -3.27
CA LEU A 541 6.05 -3.22 -1.83
C LEU A 541 5.26 -4.35 -1.16
N ASN A 542 4.13 -4.76 -1.73
CA ASN A 542 3.25 -5.76 -1.12
C ASN A 542 3.78 -7.19 -1.26
N PHE A 543 4.18 -7.60 -2.46
CA PHE A 543 4.48 -8.99 -2.80
C PHE A 543 5.97 -9.30 -2.90
N ASN A 544 6.83 -8.31 -2.59
CA ASN A 544 8.28 -8.46 -2.61
C ASN A 544 8.77 -9.03 -3.95
N SER A 545 8.24 -8.52 -5.06
CA SER A 545 8.39 -9.09 -6.42
C SER A 545 8.27 -8.01 -7.48
N TYR A 546 9.13 -8.02 -8.50
CA TYR A 546 8.92 -7.23 -9.73
C TYR A 546 8.10 -7.96 -10.80
N THR A 547 7.82 -9.26 -10.59
CA THR A 547 6.97 -10.05 -11.47
C THR A 547 5.51 -9.81 -11.11
N ILE A 548 4.81 -9.09 -11.98
CA ILE A 548 3.39 -8.75 -11.87
C ILE A 548 2.57 -9.73 -12.72
N PRO A 549 1.34 -10.09 -12.32
CA PRO A 549 0.45 -10.86 -13.18
C PRO A 549 0.15 -10.11 -14.48
N ASP A 550 0.40 -10.75 -15.61
CA ASP A 550 0.34 -10.11 -16.92
C ASP A 550 -1.06 -9.59 -17.29
N ASP A 551 -2.11 -10.17 -16.71
CA ASP A 551 -3.53 -9.83 -16.91
C ASP A 551 -4.06 -8.73 -15.98
N CYS A 552 -3.21 -8.08 -15.17
CA CYS A 552 -3.66 -6.92 -14.40
C CYS A 552 -4.16 -5.82 -15.35
N PRO A 553 -5.43 -5.36 -15.23
CA PRO A 553 -5.95 -4.29 -16.07
C PRO A 553 -5.11 -3.02 -15.90
N ILE A 554 -4.84 -2.30 -16.98
CA ILE A 554 -4.11 -1.02 -17.03
C ILE A 554 -2.59 -1.12 -16.76
N TRP A 555 -2.14 -1.93 -15.81
CA TRP A 555 -0.74 -1.92 -15.36
C TRP A 555 0.02 -3.25 -15.53
N GLY A 556 -0.65 -4.31 -16.01
CA GLY A 556 -0.04 -5.59 -16.39
C GLY A 556 0.77 -5.50 -17.69
N ALA A 557 1.65 -6.48 -17.92
CA ALA A 557 2.56 -6.48 -19.07
C ALA A 557 1.86 -6.70 -20.42
N ARG A 558 0.67 -7.34 -20.45
CA ARG A 558 -0.06 -7.64 -21.70
C ARG A 558 -0.97 -6.52 -22.18
N VAL A 559 -1.16 -5.46 -21.41
CA VAL A 559 -2.13 -4.38 -21.74
C VAL A 559 -1.85 -3.75 -23.12
N ASP A 560 -0.57 -3.55 -23.47
CA ASP A 560 -0.15 -2.93 -24.72
C ASP A 560 0.42 -3.92 -25.75
N GLN A 561 0.35 -5.23 -25.50
CA GLN A 561 0.94 -6.24 -26.38
C GLN A 561 -0.03 -6.67 -27.49
N LEU A 562 0.37 -6.46 -28.74
CA LEU A 562 -0.34 -6.98 -29.90
C LEU A 562 0.04 -8.44 -30.15
N LEU A 563 -0.91 -9.36 -29.94
CA LEU A 563 -0.70 -10.79 -30.23
C LEU A 563 -0.79 -11.10 -31.74
N HIS A 564 -1.60 -10.33 -32.47
CA HIS A 564 -1.86 -10.54 -33.89
C HIS A 564 -2.25 -9.21 -34.55
N THR A 565 -1.93 -9.04 -35.83
CA THR A 565 -2.25 -7.80 -36.59
C THR A 565 -3.75 -7.54 -36.73
N ALA A 566 -4.58 -8.56 -36.51
CA ALA A 566 -6.04 -8.42 -36.45
C ALA A 566 -6.51 -7.59 -35.24
N PHE A 567 -5.67 -7.44 -34.21
CA PHE A 567 -5.93 -6.59 -33.05
C PHE A 567 -5.22 -5.24 -33.14
N SER A 568 -4.52 -4.97 -34.25
CA SER A 568 -3.93 -3.66 -34.49
C SER A 568 -5.02 -2.60 -34.55
N THR A 569 -4.71 -1.43 -34.01
CA THR A 569 -5.60 -0.28 -34.07
C THR A 569 -5.75 0.15 -35.53
N VAL A 570 -6.98 0.31 -35.98
CA VAL A 570 -7.27 0.82 -37.33
C VAL A 570 -7.48 2.34 -37.29
N SER A 571 -7.38 2.98 -38.46
CA SER A 571 -7.68 4.42 -38.62
C SER A 571 -9.07 4.73 -38.05
N GLY A 572 -9.16 5.72 -37.17
CA GLY A 572 -10.38 6.10 -36.44
C GLY A 572 -10.52 5.47 -35.04
N GLU A 573 -9.67 4.51 -34.65
CA GLU A 573 -9.64 3.92 -33.30
C GLU A 573 -8.48 4.46 -32.44
N GLU A 574 -7.85 5.58 -32.82
CA GLU A 574 -6.69 6.15 -32.11
C GLU A 574 -7.00 6.47 -30.64
N TRP A 575 -8.28 6.70 -30.32
CA TRP A 575 -8.75 6.88 -28.95
C TRP A 575 -8.43 5.68 -28.04
N ARG A 576 -8.43 4.45 -28.56
CA ARG A 576 -8.06 3.24 -27.80
C ARG A 576 -6.59 3.27 -27.38
N GLN A 577 -5.71 3.70 -28.28
CA GLN A 577 -4.28 3.86 -27.98
C GLN A 577 -4.03 5.00 -26.99
N ARG A 578 -4.71 6.14 -27.18
CA ARG A 578 -4.59 7.29 -26.26
C ARG A 578 -4.93 6.89 -24.84
N ARG A 579 -5.99 6.10 -24.68
CA ARG A 579 -6.44 5.60 -23.38
C ARG A 579 -5.44 4.65 -22.72
N GLY A 580 -4.93 3.64 -23.44
CA GLY A 580 -3.93 2.72 -22.90
C GLY A 580 -2.66 3.44 -22.43
N LYS A 581 -2.20 4.40 -23.25
CA LYS A 581 -0.98 5.19 -22.96
C LYS A 581 -1.17 6.24 -21.87
N TYR A 582 -2.40 6.59 -21.51
CA TYR A 582 -2.66 7.68 -20.56
C TYR A 582 -2.02 7.41 -19.20
N TYR A 583 -2.05 6.17 -18.72
CA TYR A 583 -1.67 5.80 -17.36
C TYR A 583 -0.16 5.62 -17.12
N ASP A 584 0.68 5.79 -18.15
CA ASP A 584 2.14 5.58 -18.08
C ASP A 584 2.91 6.70 -18.81
N ILE A 585 2.55 7.95 -18.54
CA ILE A 585 3.16 9.15 -19.13
C ILE A 585 4.33 9.65 -18.25
N TRP A 586 5.53 9.72 -18.86
CA TRP A 586 6.77 10.11 -18.19
C TRP A 586 7.70 10.90 -19.11
N GLY A 587 8.49 11.80 -18.53
CA GLY A 587 9.64 12.40 -19.23
C GLY A 587 10.71 11.35 -19.55
N GLY A 588 11.53 11.61 -20.58
CA GLY A 588 12.55 10.66 -21.06
C GLY A 588 13.55 10.23 -19.99
N ASP A 589 14.03 11.18 -19.18
CA ASP A 589 14.99 10.92 -18.09
C ASP A 589 14.36 10.09 -16.96
N ALA A 590 13.16 10.46 -16.52
CA ALA A 590 12.41 9.72 -15.51
C ALA A 590 12.10 8.29 -15.99
N ARG A 591 11.69 8.11 -17.25
CA ARG A 591 11.47 6.79 -17.84
C ARG A 591 12.74 5.94 -17.82
N ALA A 592 13.85 6.51 -18.28
CA ALA A 592 15.13 5.82 -18.28
C ALA A 592 15.57 5.45 -16.85
N GLN A 593 15.24 6.26 -15.84
CA GLN A 593 15.53 5.94 -14.44
C GLN A 593 14.67 4.78 -13.92
N MET A 594 13.36 4.78 -14.18
CA MET A 594 12.48 3.66 -13.81
C MET A 594 12.89 2.35 -14.49
N ASP A 595 13.24 2.39 -15.79
CA ASP A 595 13.70 1.21 -16.51
C ASP A 595 14.99 0.61 -15.89
N ARG A 596 15.83 1.45 -15.24
CA ARG A 596 16.99 0.97 -14.47
C ARG A 596 16.58 0.33 -13.14
N MET A 597 15.60 0.90 -12.45
CA MET A 597 15.11 0.39 -11.16
C MET A 597 14.50 -1.01 -11.28
N THR A 598 13.76 -1.29 -12.35
CA THR A 598 13.08 -2.59 -12.53
C THR A 598 13.91 -3.61 -13.30
N LYS A 599 15.17 -3.30 -13.64
CA LYS A 599 16.02 -4.22 -14.38
C LYS A 599 16.30 -5.45 -13.51
N ALA A 600 16.04 -6.63 -14.08
CA ALA A 600 16.22 -7.88 -13.36
C ALA A 600 17.64 -8.01 -12.78
N THR A 601 17.71 -8.24 -11.47
CA THR A 601 18.96 -8.45 -10.73
C THR A 601 19.19 -9.94 -10.49
N GLU A 602 20.43 -10.33 -10.20
CA GLU A 602 20.74 -11.71 -9.78
C GLU A 602 19.95 -12.08 -8.51
N LEU A 603 19.82 -11.13 -7.57
CA LEU A 603 19.03 -11.28 -6.36
C LEU A 603 17.54 -11.57 -6.65
N GLN A 604 16.95 -10.92 -7.67
CA GLN A 604 15.58 -11.23 -8.09
C GLN A 604 15.46 -12.69 -8.57
N HIS A 605 16.43 -13.18 -9.35
CA HIS A 605 16.43 -14.57 -9.81
C HIS A 605 16.60 -15.54 -8.63
N GLU A 606 17.47 -15.23 -7.68
CA GLU A 606 17.67 -16.03 -6.46
C GLU A 606 16.36 -16.14 -5.66
N VAL A 607 15.72 -15.01 -5.38
CA VAL A 607 14.43 -14.98 -4.66
C VAL A 607 13.35 -15.74 -5.42
N ALA A 608 13.26 -15.58 -6.75
CA ALA A 608 12.31 -16.33 -7.57
C ALA A 608 12.55 -17.84 -7.52
N MET A 609 13.82 -18.27 -7.53
CA MET A 609 14.22 -19.66 -7.39
C MET A 609 13.81 -20.23 -6.03
N CYS A 610 14.12 -19.54 -4.92
CA CYS A 610 13.72 -19.93 -3.57
C CYS A 610 12.19 -20.13 -3.47
N ARG A 611 11.42 -19.22 -4.08
CA ARG A 611 9.94 -19.27 -4.05
C ARG A 611 9.35 -20.36 -4.94
N SER A 612 9.99 -20.69 -6.06
CA SER A 612 9.51 -21.75 -6.96
C SER A 612 9.42 -23.12 -6.27
N LEU A 613 10.31 -23.36 -5.30
CA LEU A 613 10.36 -24.58 -4.49
C LEU A 613 9.26 -24.66 -3.43
N SER A 614 8.63 -23.53 -3.09
CA SER A 614 7.66 -23.40 -1.99
C SER A 614 6.20 -23.46 -2.44
N ARG A 615 5.93 -23.90 -3.69
CA ARG A 615 4.58 -23.87 -4.27
C ARG A 615 3.72 -25.03 -3.77
N GLY A 616 2.64 -24.69 -3.09
CA GLY A 616 1.56 -25.61 -2.75
C GLY A 616 0.93 -25.35 -1.38
N GLY A 617 -0.34 -25.73 -1.27
CA GLY A 617 -1.06 -25.80 0.00
C GLY A 617 -2.46 -25.18 -0.06
N ASN A 618 -3.29 -25.58 0.90
CA ASN A 618 -4.67 -25.12 1.06
C ASN A 618 -4.77 -23.88 1.96
N TYR A 619 -3.69 -23.54 2.67
CA TYR A 619 -3.68 -22.43 3.62
C TYR A 619 -2.57 -21.44 3.31
N ARG A 620 -2.92 -20.15 3.34
CA ARG A 620 -2.00 -19.04 3.19
C ARG A 620 -2.03 -18.20 4.46
N ILE A 621 -0.85 -17.90 4.98
CA ILE A 621 -0.66 -16.94 6.05
C ILE A 621 -0.50 -15.55 5.44
N SER A 622 -1.38 -14.64 5.82
CA SER A 622 -1.25 -13.19 5.68
C SER A 622 -1.00 -12.64 7.08
N PRO A 623 0.26 -12.38 7.50
CA PRO A 623 0.64 -12.33 8.91
C PRO A 623 -0.16 -11.37 9.79
N LEU A 624 -0.56 -10.24 9.20
CA LEU A 624 -1.32 -9.20 9.86
C LEU A 624 -2.74 -9.65 10.23
N VAL A 625 -3.42 -10.39 9.35
CA VAL A 625 -4.86 -10.70 9.49
C VAL A 625 -5.19 -12.19 9.70
N SER A 626 -4.28 -13.11 9.37
CA SER A 626 -4.53 -14.53 9.58
C SER A 626 -4.67 -14.87 11.06
N ASP A 627 -5.75 -15.57 11.40
CA ASP A 627 -5.97 -16.07 12.75
C ASP A 627 -5.03 -17.23 13.11
N VAL A 628 -4.92 -17.49 14.42
CA VAL A 628 -4.10 -18.57 14.97
C VAL A 628 -4.43 -19.93 14.33
N GLU A 629 -5.67 -20.15 13.95
CA GLU A 629 -6.12 -21.39 13.33
C GLU A 629 -5.57 -21.57 11.91
N THR A 630 -5.54 -20.50 11.11
CA THR A 630 -4.93 -20.48 9.78
C THR A 630 -3.43 -20.71 9.85
N TRP A 631 -2.74 -20.06 10.79
CA TRP A 631 -1.33 -20.32 11.07
C TRP A 631 -1.11 -21.80 11.45
N ARG A 632 -1.94 -22.35 12.35
CA ARG A 632 -1.86 -23.75 12.78
C ARG A 632 -2.03 -24.70 11.61
N LYS A 633 -3.04 -24.48 10.77
CA LYS A 633 -3.36 -25.30 9.60
C LYS A 633 -2.22 -25.29 8.58
N ARG A 634 -1.59 -24.14 8.33
CA ARG A 634 -0.41 -24.05 7.47
C ARG A 634 0.79 -24.80 8.05
N ILE A 635 1.05 -24.66 9.35
CA ILE A 635 2.14 -25.41 10.02
C ILE A 635 1.89 -26.93 9.95
N VAL A 636 0.64 -27.37 10.13
CA VAL A 636 0.26 -28.80 9.99
C VAL A 636 0.49 -29.29 8.56
N GLU A 637 0.13 -28.49 7.56
CA GLU A 637 0.31 -28.82 6.14
C GLU A 637 1.79 -29.02 5.77
N LEU A 638 2.69 -28.21 6.34
CA LEU A 638 4.13 -28.37 6.18
C LEU A 638 4.71 -29.51 7.06
N GLY A 639 3.94 -29.97 8.05
CA GLY A 639 4.17 -31.20 8.80
C GLY A 639 5.46 -31.22 9.61
N ALA A 640 6.05 -32.42 9.69
CA ALA A 640 7.25 -32.69 10.50
C ALA A 640 8.48 -31.86 10.08
N ALA A 641 8.46 -31.28 8.88
CA ALA A 641 9.54 -30.42 8.42
C ALA A 641 9.64 -29.11 9.22
N VAL A 642 8.53 -28.62 9.77
CA VAL A 642 8.47 -27.44 10.66
C VAL A 642 8.52 -27.85 12.13
N VAL A 643 7.62 -28.74 12.57
CA VAL A 643 7.43 -29.04 14.01
C VAL A 643 8.38 -30.12 14.56
N GLY A 644 9.10 -30.81 13.68
CA GLY A 644 9.92 -31.98 14.02
C GLY A 644 9.09 -33.25 14.27
N PRO A 645 9.73 -34.43 14.45
CA PRO A 645 9.03 -35.72 14.52
C PRO A 645 8.10 -35.89 15.73
N ARG A 646 8.26 -35.08 16.78
CA ARG A 646 7.52 -35.19 18.04
C ARG A 646 6.72 -33.92 18.39
N GLY A 647 6.88 -32.83 17.65
CA GLY A 647 6.19 -31.58 17.93
C GLY A 647 4.73 -31.63 17.45
N ARG A 648 3.84 -30.93 18.15
CA ARG A 648 2.45 -30.73 17.69
C ARG A 648 2.29 -29.28 17.29
N ALA A 649 1.69 -29.02 16.13
CA ALA A 649 1.51 -27.65 15.61
C ALA A 649 0.79 -26.68 16.57
N GLY A 650 -0.02 -27.20 17.51
CA GLY A 650 -0.69 -26.36 18.51
C GLY A 650 0.20 -25.85 19.65
N ASP A 651 1.41 -26.39 19.83
CA ASP A 651 2.21 -26.15 21.05
C ASP A 651 2.81 -24.74 21.13
N HIS A 652 3.04 -24.10 19.97
CA HIS A 652 3.79 -22.84 19.83
C HIS A 652 3.21 -21.86 18.79
N VAL A 653 2.03 -22.14 18.22
CA VAL A 653 1.51 -21.35 17.09
C VAL A 653 1.27 -19.88 17.42
N LYS A 654 0.91 -19.56 18.67
CA LYS A 654 0.69 -18.16 19.10
C LYS A 654 2.01 -17.41 19.14
N GLU A 655 3.02 -18.01 19.75
CA GLU A 655 4.37 -17.46 19.86
C GLU A 655 5.02 -17.29 18.48
N VAL A 656 4.81 -18.24 17.56
CA VAL A 656 5.27 -18.11 16.15
C VAL A 656 4.62 -16.90 15.47
N ARG A 657 3.31 -16.70 15.66
CA ARG A 657 2.60 -15.52 15.14
C ARG A 657 3.14 -14.23 15.76
N ASP A 658 3.33 -14.19 17.08
CA ASP A 658 3.85 -13.02 17.80
C ASP A 658 5.26 -12.64 17.32
N LEU A 659 6.14 -13.63 17.08
CA LEU A 659 7.45 -13.40 16.46
C LEU A 659 7.33 -12.85 15.03
N GLY A 660 6.32 -13.28 14.27
CA GLY A 660 6.01 -12.69 12.96
C GLY A 660 5.67 -11.20 13.05
N PHE A 661 4.90 -10.79 14.06
CA PHE A 661 4.64 -9.37 14.34
C PHE A 661 5.89 -8.61 14.77
N ALA A 662 6.74 -9.22 15.61
CA ALA A 662 8.01 -8.61 16.00
C ALA A 662 8.90 -8.32 14.78
N LEU A 663 8.99 -9.25 13.82
CA LEU A 663 9.72 -9.03 12.56
C LEU A 663 9.14 -7.88 11.74
N MET A 664 7.81 -7.85 11.55
CA MET A 664 7.13 -6.76 10.82
C MET A 664 7.38 -5.39 11.47
N ASN A 665 7.26 -5.32 12.81
CA ASN A 665 7.52 -4.11 13.61
C ASN A 665 9.00 -3.69 13.61
N ALA A 666 9.91 -4.61 13.28
CA ALA A 666 11.34 -4.31 13.15
C ALA A 666 11.74 -3.94 11.71
N GLY A 667 10.80 -3.87 10.78
CA GLY A 667 11.09 -3.58 9.37
C GLY A 667 11.69 -4.77 8.61
N ILE A 668 11.69 -5.97 9.19
CA ILE A 668 12.26 -7.17 8.60
C ILE A 668 11.20 -7.93 7.79
N ARG A 669 11.55 -8.33 6.58
CA ARG A 669 10.64 -8.97 5.62
C ARG A 669 10.98 -10.44 5.47
N ALA A 670 10.01 -11.29 5.79
CA ALA A 670 10.14 -12.74 5.75
C ALA A 670 8.87 -13.38 5.20
N ASN A 671 9.00 -14.43 4.39
CA ASN A 671 7.86 -15.13 3.80
C ASN A 671 7.25 -16.12 4.80
N MET A 672 6.14 -15.74 5.44
CA MET A 672 5.50 -16.57 6.47
C MET A 672 4.78 -17.80 5.90
N ASN A 673 4.76 -18.02 4.59
CA ASN A 673 4.28 -19.27 4.00
C ASN A 673 5.41 -20.26 3.70
N GLU A 674 6.67 -19.84 3.83
CA GLU A 674 7.82 -20.68 3.55
C GLU A 674 8.14 -21.62 4.72
N GLN A 675 8.46 -22.87 4.40
CA GLN A 675 8.83 -23.88 5.39
C GLN A 675 10.06 -23.48 6.21
N ALA A 676 11.09 -22.92 5.57
CA ALA A 676 12.33 -22.51 6.24
C ALA A 676 12.06 -21.42 7.28
N THR A 677 11.36 -20.36 6.86
CA THR A 677 10.93 -19.25 7.73
C THR A 677 10.10 -19.76 8.92
N LEU A 678 9.05 -20.56 8.67
CA LEU A 678 8.21 -21.08 9.76
C LEU A 678 8.96 -22.02 10.70
N LYS A 679 9.89 -22.83 10.19
CA LYS A 679 10.75 -23.70 11.02
C LYS A 679 11.67 -22.88 11.92
N GLN A 680 12.26 -21.80 11.40
CA GLN A 680 13.11 -20.92 12.20
C GLN A 680 12.31 -20.25 13.32
N LEU A 681 11.14 -19.68 13.01
CA LEU A 681 10.25 -19.10 14.02
C LEU A 681 9.78 -20.12 15.05
N TRP A 682 9.47 -21.35 14.61
CA TRP A 682 9.11 -22.45 15.50
C TRP A 682 10.22 -22.77 16.51
N ASN A 683 11.47 -22.88 16.04
CA ASN A 683 12.62 -23.16 16.90
C ASN A 683 12.83 -22.05 17.93
N ILE A 684 12.71 -20.79 17.52
CA ILE A 684 12.80 -19.63 18.41
C ILE A 684 11.70 -19.69 19.48
N ALA A 685 10.45 -19.95 19.07
CA ALA A 685 9.32 -20.08 20.00
C ALA A 685 9.49 -21.23 21.00
N THR A 686 9.98 -22.40 20.55
CA THR A 686 10.28 -23.54 21.42
C THR A 686 11.38 -23.21 22.43
N ARG A 687 12.45 -22.54 21.99
CA ARG A 687 13.51 -22.08 22.88
C ARG A 687 12.99 -21.06 23.89
N ASN A 688 12.29 -20.02 23.45
CA ASN A 688 11.76 -18.97 24.32
C ASN A 688 10.88 -19.54 25.44
N LYS A 689 10.05 -20.53 25.12
CA LYS A 689 9.26 -21.25 26.12
C LYS A 689 10.12 -22.00 27.15
N THR A 690 11.25 -22.57 26.73
CA THR A 690 12.19 -23.28 27.61
C THR A 690 12.99 -22.31 28.48
N GLU A 691 13.35 -21.15 27.94
CA GLU A 691 14.12 -20.09 28.62
C GLU A 691 13.21 -19.11 29.40
N ASN A 692 11.89 -19.33 29.43
CA ASN A 692 10.88 -18.44 30.00
C ASN A 692 10.92 -16.99 29.46
N ILE A 693 11.34 -16.82 28.21
CA ILE A 693 11.24 -15.55 27.48
C ILE A 693 9.80 -15.40 27.00
N ARG A 694 9.10 -14.39 27.51
CA ARG A 694 7.69 -14.16 27.19
C ARG A 694 7.56 -13.28 25.95
N CYS A 695 6.89 -13.78 24.91
CA CYS A 695 6.36 -12.94 23.85
C CYS A 695 5.11 -12.22 24.35
N ASP A 696 5.01 -10.91 24.11
CA ASP A 696 3.74 -10.21 24.31
C ASP A 696 2.72 -10.78 23.33
N GLN A 697 1.60 -11.25 23.88
CA GLN A 697 0.55 -11.82 23.07
C GLN A 697 -0.07 -10.70 22.25
N VAL A 698 0.09 -10.77 20.93
CA VAL A 698 -0.64 -9.87 20.03
C VAL A 698 -2.09 -10.27 20.12
N ALA A 699 -2.95 -9.35 20.57
CA ALA A 699 -4.37 -9.60 20.69
C ALA A 699 -4.87 -10.25 19.39
N GLY A 700 -5.67 -11.31 19.55
CA GLY A 700 -6.13 -12.07 18.40
C GLY A 700 -6.87 -11.14 17.44
N TYR A 701 -6.60 -11.26 16.15
CA TYR A 701 -7.41 -10.62 15.12
C TYR A 701 -8.78 -11.31 15.10
N LEU A 702 -9.69 -10.87 15.97
CA LEU A 702 -10.99 -11.50 16.15
C LEU A 702 -11.90 -11.35 14.92
N LYS A 703 -11.57 -10.48 13.95
CA LYS A 703 -12.33 -10.29 12.70
C LYS A 703 -12.43 -11.58 11.88
N ALA A 704 -11.36 -12.38 11.80
CA ALA A 704 -11.37 -13.66 11.08
C ALA A 704 -12.36 -14.69 11.67
N GLN A 705 -12.63 -14.65 12.97
CA GLN A 705 -13.65 -15.50 13.60
C GLN A 705 -15.08 -15.05 13.29
N GLN A 706 -15.31 -13.81 12.81
CA GLN A 706 -16.64 -13.28 12.52
C GLN A 706 -17.25 -13.87 11.24
N HIS A 707 -16.44 -13.98 10.17
CA HIS A 707 -16.91 -14.48 8.87
C HIS A 707 -17.20 -15.98 8.85
N GLN A 708 -16.66 -16.74 9.80
CA GLN A 708 -16.84 -18.19 9.86
C GLN A 708 -18.25 -18.62 10.29
N GLY A 709 -19.12 -17.68 10.69
CA GLY A 709 -20.42 -17.99 11.29
C GLY A 709 -20.25 -18.73 12.62
N GLU A 710 -21.31 -18.80 13.42
CA GLU A 710 -21.37 -19.89 14.39
C GLU A 710 -21.36 -21.18 13.55
N LYS A 711 -20.42 -22.08 13.81
CA LYS A 711 -20.55 -23.44 13.31
C LYS A 711 -21.84 -23.99 13.92
N GLU A 712 -22.91 -24.01 13.14
CA GLU A 712 -24.07 -24.89 13.38
C GLU A 712 -23.61 -26.35 13.34
#